data_AF-A0A8B7ZHG4-F1
#
_entry.id   AF-A0A8B7ZHG4-F1
#
_cell.length_a   1.000
_cell.length_b   1.000
_cell.length_c   1.000
_cell.angle_alpha   90.00
_cell.angle_beta   90.00
_cell.angle_gamma   90.00
#
_symmetry.space_group_name_H-M   'P 1'
#
loop_
_entity.id
_entity.type
_entity.pdbx_description
1 polymer ?
#
loop_
_entity_poly.entity_id
_entity_poly.type
_entity_poly.pdbx_seq_one_letter_code
_entity_poly.pdbx_strand_id
1 'polypeptide(L)'
;MDADLPQPGTEGGTAMADTIYLCNFRVSVDGEWLCLRELADMTAGTPGATPKLMSPSEDDEDNSVMKNPMLVERSNLLNVAKLCIKNLIESALAEARTLDDEHVPLQQFFVVMEHILSHGLKSKKTFLEKKKSFWGALESLEKTTPEAEEITDSVRNLPGIKTSLGRGRAWLRLALMQKNLADYFKALLERKDVLSEWYEPGALLLEEEAPVIAGLLVGLNVIDCNLCLKGDDLDSAPSVIDFSMYLKDGNYLEKPQESSSGEAPEVNLTALLDQKNYLEEHNRHLASQVNVLQGKIKSLEQASNLAKEELAVANNNILSIQAENDRLKAENDAMKNEVQRKLQIVRADMDVERETYNTSRIGLNELYGEAQDKLQHEAQVRQDVEQELKLQLSLKSEMEMAMRLLEKDIHEKQDTIISLRKQLEDIKTINIDLYNRLQSSDSSLQHKADLVNKLEEKAEQMGATITQIEERLKKAEKEKEAAVETSRKLGQQIAEKDAKRAALETDLKIEREWRASLQKELSREKELVAQLQRETLDAKKLQDELVEVTRQHQKLREECSGQEQALIEMGDKLSESRLKMESMQEAVQSLDKRVWADDKEITSCMQCEKAFSVSRRKHHCRNCGGIFCNSCSENVMPLPAFAKPVRCCDRCHTELLQRYSVS
;
A
#
# COMPACT_ATOMS: atom_id res chain seq x y z
N MET A 1 -38.60 105.17 -19.44
CA MET A 1 -39.91 105.26 -20.10
C MET A 1 -40.93 105.17 -18.99
N ASP A 2 -41.51 106.31 -18.73
CA ASP A 2 -42.35 106.62 -17.60
C ASP A 2 -43.81 106.34 -17.97
N ALA A 3 -44.61 105.85 -17.03
CA ALA A 3 -46.06 105.85 -17.09
C ALA A 3 -46.64 105.67 -15.67
N ASP A 4 -47.69 106.42 -15.36
CA ASP A 4 -48.24 106.59 -14.01
C ASP A 4 -48.95 105.35 -13.43
N LEU A 5 -49.02 105.31 -12.10
CA LEU A 5 -49.97 104.48 -11.33
C LEU A 5 -50.80 105.41 -10.41
N PRO A 6 -52.13 105.53 -10.62
CA PRO A 6 -52.98 106.34 -9.76
C PRO A 6 -53.33 105.64 -8.44
N GLN A 7 -53.51 106.41 -7.37
CA GLN A 7 -53.98 105.94 -6.07
C GLN A 7 -55.52 105.78 -6.04
N PRO A 8 -56.08 104.78 -5.33
CA PRO A 8 -57.51 104.76 -5.01
C PRO A 8 -57.85 105.80 -3.92
N GLY A 9 -58.93 106.55 -4.12
CA GLY A 9 -59.41 107.57 -3.18
C GLY A 9 -60.24 107.00 -2.02
N THR A 10 -60.48 107.84 -1.00
CA THR A 10 -61.27 107.50 0.18
C THR A 10 -62.69 108.07 0.13
N GLU A 11 -63.69 107.20 0.13
CA GLU A 11 -65.11 107.49 0.37
C GLU A 11 -65.66 106.47 1.39
N GLY A 12 -66.74 106.73 2.15
CA GLY A 12 -67.55 107.95 2.09
C GLY A 12 -68.79 108.01 3.00
N GLY A 13 -68.90 107.20 4.07
CA GLY A 13 -69.89 107.41 5.13
C GLY A 13 -71.22 106.63 5.04
N THR A 14 -71.52 105.92 6.14
CA THR A 14 -72.84 105.68 6.77
C THR A 14 -74.12 105.67 5.91
N ALA A 15 -74.78 104.51 5.85
CA ALA A 15 -76.24 104.42 5.74
C ALA A 15 -76.76 103.42 6.79
N MET A 16 -77.55 103.89 7.75
CA MET A 16 -78.25 103.07 8.75
C MET A 16 -79.75 103.29 8.57
N ALA A 17 -80.57 102.23 8.74
CA ALA A 17 -81.99 102.15 8.32
C ALA A 17 -82.17 102.12 6.79
N ASP A 18 -82.98 101.23 6.20
CA ASP A 18 -84.38 100.98 6.51
C ASP A 18 -84.73 99.59 7.10
N THR A 19 -86.00 99.36 7.44
CA THR A 19 -86.48 98.18 8.17
C THR A 19 -88.00 97.96 8.01
N ILE A 20 -88.41 96.70 7.88
CA ILE A 20 -89.82 96.26 7.78
C ILE A 20 -90.07 95.13 8.81
N TYR A 21 -91.32 94.99 9.26
CA TYR A 21 -91.75 94.21 10.44
C TYR A 21 -92.84 93.18 10.12
N LEU A 22 -92.71 91.91 10.54
CA LEU A 22 -93.79 90.90 10.56
C LEU A 22 -93.41 89.66 11.39
N CYS A 23 -94.22 89.12 12.32
CA CYS A 23 -95.43 89.69 12.92
C CYS A 23 -95.15 90.82 13.93
N ASN A 24 -93.87 91.06 14.23
CA ASN A 24 -93.25 92.36 14.51
C ASN A 24 -91.71 92.26 14.30
N PHE A 25 -91.23 91.47 13.32
CA PHE A 25 -89.80 91.08 13.24
C PHE A 25 -89.00 91.98 12.30
N ARG A 26 -87.91 92.59 12.78
CA ARG A 26 -86.97 93.41 11.97
C ARG A 26 -86.08 92.55 11.06
N VAL A 27 -86.07 92.84 9.76
CA VAL A 27 -85.12 92.29 8.78
C VAL A 27 -84.08 93.34 8.37
N SER A 28 -82.84 92.92 8.13
CA SER A 28 -81.74 93.72 7.56
C SER A 28 -80.86 92.81 6.70
N VAL A 29 -80.21 93.34 5.66
CA VAL A 29 -79.39 92.58 4.72
C VAL A 29 -77.97 93.17 4.65
N ASP A 30 -76.99 92.37 5.06
CA ASP A 30 -75.57 92.52 4.67
C ASP A 30 -74.85 91.19 4.99
N GLY A 31 -74.10 90.63 4.03
CA GLY A 31 -73.39 89.35 4.22
C GLY A 31 -74.19 88.10 3.83
N GLU A 32 -74.35 87.15 4.77
CA GLU A 32 -74.64 85.73 4.48
C GLU A 32 -75.69 85.10 5.44
N TRP A 33 -76.90 85.71 5.54
CA TRP A 33 -78.15 85.17 6.19
C TRP A 33 -78.13 85.06 7.74
N LEU A 34 -79.22 84.66 8.45
CA LEU A 34 -80.57 85.27 8.59
C LEU A 34 -81.19 84.84 9.95
N CYS A 35 -82.11 85.60 10.57
CA CYS A 35 -82.76 85.25 11.85
C CYS A 35 -84.19 85.85 12.07
N LEU A 36 -84.90 85.46 13.14
CA LEU A 36 -86.36 85.65 13.32
C LEU A 36 -86.82 85.91 14.79
N ARG A 37 -87.23 87.13 15.19
CA ARG A 37 -88.19 87.35 16.31
C ARG A 37 -88.77 88.77 16.47
N GLU A 38 -89.70 88.91 17.42
CA GLU A 38 -90.83 89.87 17.51
C GLU A 38 -90.59 91.08 18.44
N LEU A 39 -91.00 92.30 18.02
CA LEU A 39 -91.00 93.54 18.81
C LEU A 39 -92.38 93.88 19.42
N ALA A 40 -92.43 94.91 20.28
CA ALA A 40 -93.62 95.71 20.56
C ALA A 40 -93.26 97.20 20.79
N ASP A 41 -93.92 98.08 20.03
CA ASP A 41 -94.07 99.55 20.13
C ASP A 41 -92.86 100.51 20.29
N MET A 42 -93.10 101.76 19.90
CA MET A 42 -92.11 102.85 19.76
C MET A 42 -92.08 103.78 20.99
N THR A 43 -91.09 104.67 21.15
CA THR A 43 -91.19 106.05 20.60
C THR A 43 -89.90 106.87 20.71
N ALA A 44 -89.62 107.64 19.64
CA ALA A 44 -88.98 108.96 19.58
C ALA A 44 -87.63 109.27 20.28
N GLY A 45 -86.69 109.87 19.52
CA GLY A 45 -85.54 110.59 20.09
C GLY A 45 -84.53 111.08 19.04
N THR A 46 -84.45 112.40 18.80
CA THR A 46 -83.40 113.02 17.96
C THR A 46 -82.05 113.14 18.67
N PRO A 47 -80.90 113.14 17.95
CA PRO A 47 -79.58 112.99 18.55
C PRO A 47 -78.97 114.29 19.10
N GLY A 48 -78.19 114.17 20.18
CA GLY A 48 -77.15 115.17 20.51
C GLY A 48 -76.92 115.51 21.98
N ALA A 49 -76.25 114.65 22.76
CA ALA A 49 -75.50 115.06 23.95
C ALA A 49 -74.49 113.99 24.41
N THR A 50 -73.21 114.37 24.55
CA THR A 50 -72.29 113.79 25.54
C THR A 50 -72.51 114.53 26.88
N PRO A 51 -72.14 114.02 28.09
CA PRO A 51 -70.96 113.18 28.34
C PRO A 51 -70.97 112.18 29.53
N LYS A 52 -69.78 111.64 29.82
CA LYS A 52 -69.23 111.18 31.11
C LYS A 52 -69.51 109.76 31.64
N LEU A 53 -68.45 109.20 32.23
CA LEU A 53 -68.43 108.01 33.08
C LEU A 53 -69.17 108.25 34.40
N MET A 54 -69.88 107.23 34.86
CA MET A 54 -69.89 106.75 36.25
C MET A 54 -70.14 105.23 36.24
N SER A 55 -69.81 104.56 37.34
CA SER A 55 -69.76 103.09 37.44
C SER A 55 -70.59 102.59 38.65
N PRO A 56 -70.75 101.26 38.77
CA PRO A 56 -71.98 100.54 38.49
C PRO A 56 -72.99 100.56 39.65
N SER A 57 -74.22 100.14 39.36
CA SER A 57 -75.15 99.57 40.33
C SER A 57 -75.58 98.17 39.88
N GLU A 58 -75.81 97.29 40.84
CA GLU A 58 -76.44 95.98 40.64
C GLU A 58 -77.98 96.16 40.52
N ASP A 59 -78.75 95.07 40.51
CA ASP A 59 -80.22 95.01 40.33
C ASP A 59 -80.76 95.32 38.91
N ASP A 60 -80.49 94.44 37.94
CA ASP A 60 -81.13 94.47 36.59
C ASP A 60 -81.12 93.07 35.91
N GLU A 61 -81.57 92.01 36.61
CA GLU A 61 -81.47 90.60 36.14
C GLU A 61 -82.39 90.23 34.96
N ASP A 62 -83.49 90.97 34.74
CA ASP A 62 -84.55 90.59 33.76
C ASP A 62 -84.36 91.21 32.35
N ASN A 63 -83.12 91.55 31.97
CA ASN A 63 -82.81 92.18 30.68
C ASN A 63 -81.52 91.64 30.02
N SER A 64 -81.25 90.35 30.23
CA SER A 64 -80.06 89.63 29.73
C SER A 64 -80.17 89.19 28.26
N VAL A 65 -81.37 88.80 27.81
CA VAL A 65 -81.63 88.23 26.47
C VAL A 65 -81.29 89.20 25.34
N MET A 66 -81.53 90.50 25.55
CA MET A 66 -81.41 91.53 24.50
C MET A 66 -79.96 92.02 24.26
N LYS A 67 -78.97 91.47 24.98
CA LYS A 67 -77.55 91.88 24.94
C LYS A 67 -76.59 90.87 24.31
N ASN A 68 -77.05 89.67 23.94
CA ASN A 68 -76.17 88.61 23.41
C ASN A 68 -76.73 88.00 22.10
N PRO A 69 -76.24 88.43 20.92
CA PRO A 69 -76.71 87.94 19.62
C PRO A 69 -76.68 86.41 19.48
N MET A 70 -75.64 85.74 20.00
CA MET A 70 -75.50 84.28 19.90
C MET A 70 -76.56 83.49 20.67
N LEU A 71 -77.22 84.08 21.68
CA LEU A 71 -78.38 83.44 22.33
C LEU A 71 -79.63 83.51 21.44
N VAL A 72 -79.82 84.63 20.73
CA VAL A 72 -80.93 84.81 19.79
C VAL A 72 -80.74 83.91 18.56
N GLU A 73 -79.52 83.84 18.01
CA GLU A 73 -79.17 82.97 16.88
C GLU A 73 -79.42 81.49 17.20
N ARG A 74 -78.95 80.99 18.36
CA ARG A 74 -79.23 79.62 18.82
C ARG A 74 -80.72 79.33 18.98
N SER A 75 -81.46 80.22 19.65
CA SER A 75 -82.90 80.06 19.85
C SER A 75 -83.64 79.97 18.52
N ASN A 76 -83.24 80.79 17.55
CA ASN A 76 -83.84 80.81 16.21
C ASN A 76 -83.50 79.54 15.43
N LEU A 77 -82.24 79.09 15.40
CA LEU A 77 -81.84 77.85 14.77
C LEU A 77 -82.55 76.63 15.39
N LEU A 78 -82.73 76.58 16.71
CA LEU A 78 -83.51 75.53 17.38
C LEU A 78 -84.99 75.54 16.93
N ASN A 79 -85.60 76.71 16.74
CA ASN A 79 -86.99 76.80 16.29
C ASN A 79 -87.15 76.43 14.82
N VAL A 80 -86.21 76.82 13.95
CA VAL A 80 -86.15 76.37 12.55
C VAL A 80 -85.89 74.87 12.46
N ALA A 81 -85.01 74.31 13.30
CA ALA A 81 -84.78 72.86 13.39
C ALA A 81 -86.06 72.09 13.74
N LYS A 82 -86.82 72.55 14.75
CA LYS A 82 -88.12 71.95 15.13
C LYS A 82 -89.11 71.95 13.97
N LEU A 83 -89.28 73.09 13.29
CA LEU A 83 -90.20 73.21 12.14
C LEU A 83 -89.76 72.33 10.98
N CYS A 84 -88.47 72.33 10.64
CA CYS A 84 -87.92 71.59 9.52
C CYS A 84 -87.95 70.07 9.74
N ILE A 85 -87.54 69.59 10.92
CA ILE A 85 -87.58 68.15 11.27
C ILE A 85 -89.03 67.67 11.31
N LYS A 86 -89.96 68.43 11.92
CA LYS A 86 -91.39 68.10 11.94
C LYS A 86 -91.95 67.98 10.53
N ASN A 87 -91.74 69.00 9.69
CA ASN A 87 -92.25 69.02 8.31
C ASN A 87 -91.66 67.90 7.45
N LEU A 88 -90.37 67.58 7.62
CA LEU A 88 -89.74 66.45 6.93
C LEU A 88 -90.37 65.10 7.36
N ILE A 89 -90.58 64.86 8.65
CA ILE A 89 -91.22 63.62 9.13
C ILE A 89 -92.66 63.52 8.63
N GLU A 90 -93.45 64.59 8.74
CA GLU A 90 -94.84 64.62 8.28
C GLU A 90 -94.94 64.43 6.76
N SER A 91 -94.07 65.06 5.97
CA SER A 91 -94.05 64.92 4.51
C SER A 91 -93.53 63.55 4.05
N ALA A 92 -92.54 62.97 4.74
CA ALA A 92 -92.01 61.64 4.43
C ALA A 92 -93.06 60.55 4.69
N LEU A 93 -93.77 60.63 5.83
CA LEU A 93 -94.85 59.71 6.17
C LEU A 93 -96.07 59.87 5.24
N ALA A 94 -96.29 61.06 4.67
CA ALA A 94 -97.33 61.31 3.69
C ALA A 94 -97.00 60.78 2.28
N GLU A 95 -95.73 60.87 1.84
CA GLU A 95 -95.31 60.33 0.53
C GLU A 95 -95.13 58.80 0.52
N ALA A 96 -94.90 58.18 1.69
CA ALA A 96 -94.87 56.72 1.90
C ALA A 96 -93.94 55.94 0.94
N ARG A 97 -92.88 56.58 0.46
CA ARG A 97 -91.86 56.06 -0.46
C ARG A 97 -90.46 56.36 0.05
N THR A 98 -89.46 55.67 -0.48
CA THR A 98 -88.05 56.07 -0.28
C THR A 98 -87.81 57.45 -0.88
N LEU A 99 -87.23 58.36 -0.08
CA LEU A 99 -86.92 59.72 -0.50
C LEU A 99 -85.63 59.77 -1.33
N ASP A 100 -85.60 60.73 -2.24
CA ASP A 100 -84.50 61.05 -3.16
C ASP A 100 -84.02 62.50 -2.94
N ASP A 101 -82.98 62.93 -3.67
CA ASP A 101 -82.47 64.31 -3.57
C ASP A 101 -83.44 65.36 -4.12
N GLU A 102 -84.54 65.00 -4.79
CA GLU A 102 -85.55 65.95 -5.30
C GLU A 102 -86.58 66.36 -4.23
N HIS A 103 -86.67 65.63 -3.10
CA HIS A 103 -87.61 65.93 -2.03
C HIS A 103 -87.23 67.21 -1.25
N VAL A 104 -87.92 68.33 -1.56
CA VAL A 104 -87.59 69.68 -1.06
C VAL A 104 -87.51 69.80 0.49
N PRO A 105 -88.40 69.20 1.30
CA PRO A 105 -88.24 69.20 2.77
C PRO A 105 -86.92 68.57 3.25
N LEU A 106 -86.38 67.58 2.53
CA LEU A 106 -85.11 66.92 2.85
C LEU A 106 -83.91 67.79 2.41
N GLN A 107 -84.02 68.50 1.28
CA GLN A 107 -83.04 69.51 0.89
C GLN A 107 -82.93 70.61 1.97
N GLN A 108 -84.07 71.17 2.40
CA GLN A 108 -84.11 72.18 3.45
C GLN A 108 -83.58 71.64 4.79
N PHE A 109 -83.85 70.38 5.15
CA PHE A 109 -83.25 69.76 6.33
C PHE A 109 -81.72 69.75 6.29
N PHE A 110 -81.09 69.38 5.17
CA PHE A 110 -79.63 69.42 5.08
C PHE A 110 -79.08 70.85 5.17
N VAL A 111 -79.78 71.86 4.62
CA VAL A 111 -79.40 73.28 4.77
C VAL A 111 -79.50 73.72 6.23
N VAL A 112 -80.57 73.36 6.94
CA VAL A 112 -80.75 73.70 8.37
C VAL A 112 -79.70 73.02 9.24
N MET A 113 -79.39 71.75 8.99
CA MET A 113 -78.30 71.02 9.67
C MET A 113 -76.92 71.63 9.42
N GLU A 114 -76.66 72.12 8.20
CA GLU A 114 -75.43 72.85 7.87
C GLU A 114 -75.28 74.14 8.67
N HIS A 115 -76.36 74.90 8.91
CA HIS A 115 -76.33 76.08 9.76
C HIS A 115 -76.11 75.73 11.24
N ILE A 116 -76.82 74.72 11.76
CA ILE A 116 -76.64 74.21 13.14
C ILE A 116 -75.20 73.79 13.39
N LEU A 117 -74.59 73.08 12.44
CA LEU A 117 -73.21 72.63 12.51
C LEU A 117 -72.18 73.72 12.18
N SER A 118 -72.58 74.85 11.57
CA SER A 118 -71.66 75.96 11.28
C SER A 118 -71.68 77.09 12.32
N HIS A 119 -72.76 77.20 13.10
CA HIS A 119 -72.95 78.25 14.09
C HIS A 119 -71.82 78.28 15.13
N GLY A 120 -71.05 79.37 15.16
CA GLY A 120 -69.97 79.59 16.13
C GLY A 120 -68.69 78.77 15.87
N LEU A 121 -68.48 78.27 14.64
CA LEU A 121 -67.18 77.72 14.23
C LEU A 121 -66.05 78.74 14.41
N LYS A 122 -64.90 78.28 14.91
CA LYS A 122 -63.69 79.07 15.11
C LYS A 122 -63.11 79.57 13.78
N SER A 123 -63.13 80.88 13.57
CA SER A 123 -62.46 81.53 12.44
C SER A 123 -60.93 81.42 12.54
N LYS A 124 -60.23 81.60 11.40
CA LYS A 124 -58.76 81.54 11.36
C LYS A 124 -58.15 82.55 12.33
N LYS A 125 -57.19 82.12 13.17
CA LYS A 125 -56.42 83.02 14.04
C LYS A 125 -55.04 83.36 13.48
N THR A 126 -54.58 82.64 12.44
CA THR A 126 -53.32 82.92 11.71
C THR A 126 -53.48 82.68 10.19
N PHE A 127 -52.74 83.44 9.36
CA PHE A 127 -52.75 83.33 7.88
C PHE A 127 -52.55 81.89 7.35
N LEU A 128 -51.64 81.13 7.99
CA LEU A 128 -51.30 79.74 7.65
C LEU A 128 -52.35 78.69 8.11
N GLU A 129 -53.32 79.07 8.94
CA GLU A 129 -54.35 78.14 9.42
C GLU A 129 -55.37 77.84 8.29
N LYS A 130 -55.82 76.59 8.14
CA LYS A 130 -56.91 76.25 7.20
C LYS A 130 -58.24 76.78 7.75
N LYS A 131 -59.19 77.18 6.88
CA LYS A 131 -60.53 77.59 7.32
C LYS A 131 -61.19 76.39 8.01
N LYS A 132 -61.51 76.50 9.30
CA LYS A 132 -62.26 75.46 10.00
C LYS A 132 -63.67 75.37 9.40
N SER A 133 -64.17 74.15 9.36
CA SER A 133 -65.41 73.75 8.69
C SER A 133 -65.98 72.59 9.51
N PHE A 134 -67.30 72.47 9.59
CA PHE A 134 -67.93 71.48 10.46
C PHE A 134 -67.53 70.04 10.13
N TRP A 135 -67.12 69.76 8.88
CA TRP A 135 -66.47 68.51 8.49
C TRP A 135 -65.33 68.10 9.43
N GLY A 136 -64.48 69.03 9.89
CA GLY A 136 -63.38 68.69 10.80
C GLY A 136 -63.84 68.26 12.21
N ALA A 137 -65.02 68.71 12.64
CA ALA A 137 -65.67 68.22 13.84
C ALA A 137 -66.31 66.84 13.61
N LEU A 138 -66.97 66.62 12.46
CA LEU A 138 -67.55 65.32 12.10
C LEU A 138 -66.47 64.24 11.91
N GLU A 139 -65.40 64.56 11.21
CA GLU A 139 -64.21 63.70 11.00
C GLU A 139 -63.56 63.29 12.33
N SER A 140 -63.74 64.05 13.42
CA SER A 140 -63.23 63.68 14.74
C SER A 140 -63.96 62.50 15.40
N LEU A 141 -65.17 62.14 14.92
CA LEU A 141 -65.96 61.02 15.42
C LEU A 141 -65.37 59.63 15.10
N GLU A 142 -64.55 59.52 14.06
CA GLU A 142 -63.86 58.26 13.70
C GLU A 142 -63.03 57.70 14.88
N LYS A 143 -62.61 58.59 15.81
CA LYS A 143 -61.78 58.27 16.98
C LYS A 143 -62.57 57.76 18.19
N THR A 144 -63.91 57.78 18.13
CA THR A 144 -64.80 57.45 19.26
C THR A 144 -65.90 56.48 18.90
N THR A 145 -66.34 56.48 17.65
CA THR A 145 -67.54 55.79 17.18
C THR A 145 -67.14 54.97 15.95
N PRO A 146 -66.82 53.67 16.09
CA PRO A 146 -66.37 52.83 14.97
C PRO A 146 -67.38 52.80 13.81
N GLU A 147 -68.67 52.90 14.10
CA GLU A 147 -69.74 52.98 13.11
C GLU A 147 -69.70 54.28 12.28
N ALA A 148 -68.97 55.31 12.72
CA ALA A 148 -68.73 56.54 11.98
C ALA A 148 -67.43 56.50 11.15
N GLU A 149 -66.52 55.55 11.40
CA GLU A 149 -65.27 55.38 10.65
C GLU A 149 -65.56 55.05 9.17
N GLU A 150 -66.43 54.06 8.92
CA GLU A 150 -66.82 53.60 7.57
C GLU A 150 -67.34 54.74 6.66
N ILE A 151 -68.25 55.58 7.17
CA ILE A 151 -68.77 56.72 6.40
C ILE A 151 -67.78 57.88 6.29
N THR A 152 -66.90 58.06 7.29
CA THR A 152 -65.86 59.09 7.25
C THR A 152 -64.82 58.76 6.18
N ASP A 153 -64.36 57.51 6.10
CA ASP A 153 -63.47 57.04 5.05
C ASP A 153 -64.15 56.98 3.67
N SER A 154 -65.45 56.63 3.61
CA SER A 154 -66.22 56.69 2.37
C SER A 154 -66.27 58.11 1.78
N VAL A 155 -66.46 59.13 2.62
CA VAL A 155 -66.47 60.55 2.22
C VAL A 155 -65.07 61.08 1.92
N ARG A 156 -64.05 60.64 2.67
CA ARG A 156 -62.64 60.98 2.46
C ARG A 156 -62.15 60.57 1.07
N ASN A 157 -62.62 59.41 0.58
CA ASN A 157 -62.24 58.82 -0.71
C ASN A 157 -63.22 59.10 -1.86
N LEU A 158 -64.34 59.81 -1.63
CA LEU A 158 -65.40 59.99 -2.61
C LEU A 158 -64.95 60.86 -3.82
N PRO A 159 -64.95 60.32 -5.06
CA PRO A 159 -64.42 61.03 -6.22
C PRO A 159 -65.34 62.19 -6.65
N GLY A 160 -64.74 63.38 -6.83
CA GLY A 160 -65.38 64.58 -7.36
C GLY A 160 -65.57 65.69 -6.33
N ILE A 161 -65.84 65.37 -5.05
CA ILE A 161 -65.96 66.36 -3.98
C ILE A 161 -64.57 66.90 -3.62
N LYS A 162 -64.36 68.21 -3.80
CA LYS A 162 -63.09 68.89 -3.53
C LYS A 162 -63.08 69.62 -2.18
N THR A 163 -64.18 70.28 -1.80
CA THR A 163 -64.22 71.13 -0.59
C THR A 163 -64.48 70.34 0.69
N SER A 164 -64.15 70.93 1.85
CA SER A 164 -64.57 70.36 3.15
C SER A 164 -66.08 70.50 3.39
N LEU A 165 -66.72 71.50 2.79
CA LEU A 165 -68.15 71.74 2.90
C LEU A 165 -68.94 70.62 2.20
N GLY A 166 -68.58 70.30 0.95
CA GLY A 166 -69.12 69.16 0.20
C GLY A 166 -68.92 67.82 0.92
N ARG A 167 -67.78 67.61 1.59
CA ARG A 167 -67.55 66.41 2.43
C ARG A 167 -68.52 66.34 3.61
N GLY A 168 -68.69 67.45 4.35
CA GLY A 168 -69.71 67.54 5.40
C GLY A 168 -71.14 67.25 4.88
N ARG A 169 -71.49 67.78 3.72
CA ARG A 169 -72.79 67.56 3.05
C ARG A 169 -73.01 66.12 2.58
N ALA A 170 -71.95 65.42 2.16
CA ALA A 170 -72.00 64.00 1.81
C ALA A 170 -72.11 63.09 3.03
N TRP A 171 -71.37 63.39 4.10
CA TRP A 171 -71.43 62.65 5.36
C TRP A 171 -72.81 62.72 6.02
N LEU A 172 -73.43 63.90 6.04
CA LEU A 172 -74.81 64.06 6.55
C LEU A 172 -75.82 63.20 5.79
N ARG A 173 -75.64 63.03 4.47
CA ARG A 173 -76.48 62.16 3.63
C ARG A 173 -76.28 60.68 3.98
N LEU A 174 -75.03 60.22 4.09
CA LEU A 174 -74.71 58.85 4.49
C LEU A 174 -75.21 58.52 5.90
N ALA A 175 -74.97 59.41 6.87
CA ALA A 175 -75.44 59.25 8.25
C ALA A 175 -76.97 59.15 8.35
N LEU A 176 -77.72 59.87 7.50
CA LEU A 176 -79.17 59.75 7.40
C LEU A 176 -79.59 58.44 6.72
N MET A 177 -78.94 58.04 5.62
CA MET A 177 -79.20 56.77 4.93
C MET A 177 -78.92 55.54 5.81
N GLN A 178 -77.93 55.62 6.71
CA GLN A 178 -77.67 54.60 7.73
C GLN A 178 -78.62 54.67 8.95
N LYS A 179 -79.52 55.68 9.02
CA LYS A 179 -80.41 55.94 10.17
C LYS A 179 -79.69 56.19 11.51
N ASN A 180 -78.41 56.55 11.46
CA ASN A 180 -77.55 56.75 12.64
C ASN A 180 -77.26 58.24 12.93
N LEU A 181 -77.77 59.17 12.11
CA LEU A 181 -77.49 60.61 12.24
C LEU A 181 -77.77 61.18 13.64
N ALA A 182 -78.83 60.71 14.31
CA ALA A 182 -79.15 61.13 15.67
C ALA A 182 -78.09 60.68 16.68
N ASP A 183 -77.64 59.43 16.58
CA ASP A 183 -76.66 58.83 17.49
C ASP A 183 -75.25 59.36 17.26
N TYR A 184 -74.83 59.59 16.01
CA TYR A 184 -73.56 60.27 15.71
C TYR A 184 -73.57 61.73 16.20
N PHE A 185 -74.68 62.46 16.02
CA PHE A 185 -74.82 63.83 16.52
C PHE A 185 -74.79 63.85 18.05
N LYS A 186 -75.42 62.89 18.73
CA LYS A 186 -75.34 62.72 20.18
C LYS A 186 -73.91 62.41 20.66
N ALA A 187 -73.21 61.48 20.01
CA ALA A 187 -71.82 61.13 20.34
C ALA A 187 -70.87 62.34 20.20
N LEU A 188 -71.13 63.22 19.22
CA LEU A 188 -70.39 64.47 19.06
C LEU A 188 -70.58 65.41 20.26
N LEU A 189 -71.82 65.55 20.76
CA LEU A 189 -72.14 66.40 21.92
C LEU A 189 -71.59 65.87 23.25
N GLU A 190 -71.40 64.54 23.36
CA GLU A 190 -70.74 63.93 24.51
C GLU A 190 -69.23 64.28 24.57
N ARG A 191 -68.62 64.61 23.43
CA ARG A 191 -67.22 65.08 23.31
C ARG A 191 -67.10 66.61 23.29
N LYS A 192 -67.64 67.28 24.32
CA LYS A 192 -67.49 68.74 24.51
C LYS A 192 -66.04 69.21 24.54
N ASP A 193 -65.10 68.35 24.97
CA ASP A 193 -63.67 68.60 24.93
C ASP A 193 -63.16 68.78 23.49
N VAL A 194 -63.48 67.85 22.59
CA VAL A 194 -63.09 67.93 21.17
C VAL A 194 -63.84 69.05 20.45
N LEU A 195 -65.15 69.22 20.72
CA LEU A 195 -65.92 70.34 20.18
C LEU A 195 -65.31 71.70 20.56
N SER A 196 -64.70 71.84 21.75
CA SER A 196 -64.03 73.07 22.16
C SER A 196 -62.80 73.43 21.31
N GLU A 197 -62.24 72.51 20.52
CA GLU A 197 -61.19 72.83 19.53
C GLU A 197 -61.76 73.52 18.27
N TRP A 198 -63.02 73.24 17.92
CA TRP A 198 -63.66 73.63 16.67
C TRP A 198 -64.63 74.81 16.80
N TYR A 199 -65.28 74.98 17.95
CA TYR A 199 -66.32 76.00 18.18
C TYR A 199 -65.93 76.97 19.30
N GLU A 200 -66.33 78.25 19.18
CA GLU A 200 -66.17 79.24 20.26
C GLU A 200 -67.21 79.03 21.38
N PRO A 201 -66.94 79.46 22.63
CA PRO A 201 -67.92 79.40 23.72
C PRO A 201 -69.24 80.11 23.34
N GLY A 202 -70.39 79.55 23.72
CA GLY A 202 -71.71 80.05 23.31
C GLY A 202 -72.20 79.53 21.94
N ALA A 203 -71.41 78.74 21.22
CA ALA A 203 -71.83 78.06 19.99
C ALA A 203 -72.86 76.94 20.26
N LEU A 204 -73.86 76.78 19.38
CA LEU A 204 -75.00 75.86 19.52
C LEU A 204 -74.60 74.45 20.01
N LEU A 205 -73.59 73.82 19.40
CA LEU A 205 -73.16 72.46 19.76
C LEU A 205 -72.53 72.31 21.16
N LEU A 206 -72.18 73.40 21.84
CA LEU A 206 -71.66 73.37 23.21
C LEU A 206 -72.74 73.58 24.28
N GLU A 207 -73.96 73.93 23.87
CA GLU A 207 -75.01 74.54 24.70
C GLU A 207 -76.26 73.63 24.82
N GLU A 208 -77.31 74.10 25.50
CA GLU A 208 -78.51 73.29 25.81
C GLU A 208 -79.43 73.05 24.62
N GLU A 209 -79.36 73.86 23.57
CA GLU A 209 -80.15 73.68 22.35
C GLU A 209 -79.76 72.42 21.57
N ALA A 210 -78.48 72.02 21.57
CA ALA A 210 -78.02 70.90 20.77
C ALA A 210 -78.51 69.52 21.25
N PRO A 211 -78.54 69.19 22.56
CA PRO A 211 -79.21 67.99 23.05
C PRO A 211 -80.70 67.90 22.68
N VAL A 212 -81.40 69.04 22.61
CA VAL A 212 -82.80 69.08 22.14
C VAL A 212 -82.89 68.74 20.66
N ILE A 213 -81.99 69.27 19.82
CA ILE A 213 -81.91 68.90 18.40
C ILE A 213 -81.57 67.41 18.25
N ALA A 214 -80.60 66.88 19.02
CA ALA A 214 -80.25 65.46 19.02
C ALA A 214 -81.47 64.56 19.30
N GLY A 215 -82.30 64.92 20.29
CA GLY A 215 -83.55 64.22 20.59
C GLY A 215 -84.60 64.30 19.47
N LEU A 216 -84.67 65.41 18.74
CA LEU A 216 -85.56 65.56 17.58
C LEU A 216 -85.08 64.73 16.38
N LEU A 217 -83.76 64.62 16.16
CA LEU A 217 -83.17 63.82 15.07
C LEU A 217 -83.53 62.34 15.16
N VAL A 218 -83.77 61.77 16.35
CA VAL A 218 -84.21 60.38 16.52
C VAL A 218 -85.51 60.09 15.75
N GLY A 219 -86.38 61.10 15.59
CA GLY A 219 -87.59 60.98 14.79
C GLY A 219 -87.35 60.73 13.29
N LEU A 220 -86.14 61.01 12.78
CA LEU A 220 -85.78 60.78 11.38
C LEU A 220 -85.46 59.30 11.08
N ASN A 221 -85.22 58.47 12.09
CA ASN A 221 -84.86 57.06 11.89
C ASN A 221 -85.99 56.25 11.21
N VAL A 222 -87.23 56.77 11.21
CA VAL A 222 -88.39 56.19 10.48
C VAL A 222 -88.35 56.47 8.98
N ILE A 223 -87.51 57.39 8.50
CA ILE A 223 -87.46 57.83 7.11
C ILE A 223 -86.48 56.96 6.32
N ASP A 224 -86.91 56.46 5.16
CA ASP A 224 -86.05 55.74 4.21
C ASP A 224 -85.58 56.69 3.10
N CYS A 225 -84.27 56.81 2.91
CA CYS A 225 -83.67 57.70 1.90
C CYS A 225 -82.68 56.92 1.02
N ASN A 226 -82.57 57.30 -0.26
CA ASN A 226 -81.56 56.80 -1.19
C ASN A 226 -80.99 57.97 -2.00
N LEU A 227 -79.84 58.50 -1.56
CA LEU A 227 -79.33 59.80 -1.98
C LEU A 227 -78.05 59.68 -2.83
N CYS A 228 -77.92 60.54 -3.84
CA CYS A 228 -76.93 60.46 -4.89
C CYS A 228 -75.74 61.37 -4.62
N LEU A 229 -74.58 60.77 -4.30
CA LEU A 229 -73.36 61.50 -3.93
C LEU A 229 -72.53 61.92 -5.16
N LYS A 230 -73.14 62.65 -6.10
CA LYS A 230 -72.43 63.22 -7.27
C LYS A 230 -71.57 64.41 -6.85
N GLY A 231 -70.32 64.42 -7.34
CA GLY A 231 -69.25 65.16 -6.67
C GLY A 231 -69.28 66.69 -6.81
N ASP A 232 -69.71 67.22 -7.95
CA ASP A 232 -69.67 68.66 -8.20
C ASP A 232 -70.84 69.41 -7.55
N ASP A 233 -72.05 68.83 -7.53
CA ASP A 233 -73.26 69.47 -7.01
C ASP A 233 -73.15 69.80 -5.52
N LEU A 234 -72.53 68.91 -4.73
CA LEU A 234 -72.42 69.05 -3.27
C LEU A 234 -71.42 70.14 -2.85
N ASP A 235 -70.40 70.44 -3.67
CA ASP A 235 -69.47 71.55 -3.42
C ASP A 235 -70.13 72.93 -3.64
N SER A 236 -71.14 73.04 -4.52
CA SER A 236 -71.80 74.30 -4.86
C SER A 236 -73.27 74.44 -4.44
N ALA A 237 -73.85 73.45 -3.76
CA ALA A 237 -75.26 73.49 -3.35
C ALA A 237 -75.62 74.75 -2.52
N PRO A 238 -76.78 75.39 -2.75
CA PRO A 238 -77.18 76.59 -2.02
C PRO A 238 -77.41 76.35 -0.53
N SER A 239 -76.91 77.26 0.32
CA SER A 239 -77.13 77.27 1.76
C SER A 239 -78.25 78.25 2.15
N VAL A 240 -79.39 78.21 1.47
CA VAL A 240 -80.51 79.17 1.67
C VAL A 240 -81.72 78.48 2.27
N ILE A 241 -82.16 78.96 3.43
CA ILE A 241 -83.37 78.48 4.11
C ILE A 241 -84.59 79.17 3.49
N ASP A 242 -85.49 78.40 2.88
CA ASP A 242 -86.73 78.94 2.29
C ASP A 242 -87.87 78.95 3.31
N PHE A 243 -88.09 80.12 3.90
CA PHE A 243 -89.19 80.34 4.85
C PHE A 243 -90.58 80.30 4.21
N SER A 244 -90.70 80.36 2.87
CA SER A 244 -92.01 80.32 2.17
C SER A 244 -92.76 78.99 2.34
N MET A 245 -92.04 77.92 2.70
CA MET A 245 -92.63 76.62 3.06
C MET A 245 -93.30 76.62 4.44
N TYR A 246 -92.80 77.41 5.39
CA TYR A 246 -93.25 77.40 6.80
C TYR A 246 -94.25 78.52 7.13
N LEU A 247 -94.44 79.49 6.23
CA LEU A 247 -95.29 80.68 6.44
C LEU A 247 -96.70 80.59 5.81
N LYS A 248 -97.09 79.43 5.28
CA LYS A 248 -98.20 79.34 4.32
C LYS A 248 -99.63 79.19 4.86
N ASP A 249 -99.80 78.83 6.14
CA ASP A 249 -101.12 78.68 6.77
C ASP A 249 -101.37 79.78 7.83
N GLY A 250 -101.99 80.87 7.39
CA GLY A 250 -102.26 82.05 8.20
C GLY A 250 -103.42 81.89 9.18
N ASN A 251 -103.21 81.15 10.28
CA ASN A 251 -104.25 80.85 11.28
C ASN A 251 -104.16 81.71 12.57
N TYR A 252 -103.84 83.01 12.42
CA TYR A 252 -103.82 83.99 13.52
C TYR A 252 -104.33 85.36 13.03
N LEU A 253 -105.20 86.01 13.84
CA LEU A 253 -105.87 87.33 13.66
C LEU A 253 -107.18 87.35 12.83
N GLU A 254 -108.25 87.95 13.41
CA GLU A 254 -109.62 88.08 12.85
C GLU A 254 -109.97 89.52 12.38
N LYS A 255 -111.12 89.72 11.69
CA LYS A 255 -111.67 91.02 11.23
C LYS A 255 -113.22 91.08 11.12
N PRO A 256 -113.87 92.23 11.42
CA PRO A 256 -115.28 92.53 11.08
C PRO A 256 -115.50 93.43 9.81
N GLN A 257 -116.76 93.80 9.50
CA GLN A 257 -117.26 94.46 8.25
C GLN A 257 -118.16 95.71 8.50
N GLU A 258 -118.54 96.51 7.46
CA GLU A 258 -119.91 97.12 7.23
C GLU A 258 -120.03 98.08 5.98
N SER A 259 -121.18 98.76 5.72
CA SER A 259 -121.55 99.44 4.42
C SER A 259 -122.70 100.52 4.41
N SER A 260 -122.97 101.22 3.27
CA SER A 260 -124.20 102.01 2.81
C SER A 260 -124.15 103.58 2.60
N SER A 261 -125.28 104.28 2.25
CA SER A 261 -125.33 105.50 1.35
C SER A 261 -126.57 106.49 1.35
N GLY A 262 -126.41 107.79 0.92
CA GLY A 262 -127.46 108.74 0.34
C GLY A 262 -127.85 110.04 1.15
N GLU A 263 -128.60 111.10 0.70
CA GLU A 263 -128.85 111.86 -0.58
C GLU A 263 -129.78 113.14 -0.35
N ALA A 264 -129.80 114.24 -1.17
CA ALA A 264 -130.64 115.49 -0.94
C ALA A 264 -130.84 116.60 -2.08
N PRO A 265 -132.00 117.35 -2.17
CA PRO A 265 -132.29 118.59 -3.00
C PRO A 265 -132.89 119.82 -2.19
N GLU A 266 -133.52 120.97 -2.60
CA GLU A 266 -133.92 121.74 -3.83
C GLU A 266 -134.23 123.28 -3.51
N VAL A 267 -134.35 124.25 -4.48
CA VAL A 267 -134.52 125.76 -4.27
C VAL A 267 -135.25 126.53 -5.45
N ASN A 268 -135.46 127.88 -5.40
CA ASN A 268 -136.25 128.74 -6.36
C ASN A 268 -135.54 129.98 -7.01
N LEU A 269 -135.74 130.17 -8.32
CA LEU A 269 -135.55 131.29 -9.29
C LEU A 269 -134.37 132.29 -9.27
N THR A 270 -133.90 132.85 -8.14
CA THR A 270 -132.95 134.02 -8.19
C THR A 270 -131.65 133.73 -8.96
N ALA A 271 -131.23 132.47 -9.00
CA ALA A 271 -130.00 132.00 -9.63
C ALA A 271 -129.85 132.31 -11.14
N LEU A 272 -130.93 132.57 -11.89
CA LEU A 272 -130.85 132.74 -13.35
C LEU A 272 -130.04 133.96 -13.81
N LEU A 273 -129.90 135.00 -12.97
CA LEU A 273 -129.10 136.19 -13.32
C LEU A 273 -127.61 136.00 -13.03
N ASP A 274 -127.26 135.36 -11.91
CA ASP A 274 -125.88 134.98 -11.60
C ASP A 274 -125.31 134.01 -12.65
N GLN A 275 -126.17 133.11 -13.17
CA GLN A 275 -125.84 132.13 -14.19
C GLN A 275 -125.27 132.75 -15.47
N LYS A 276 -125.68 133.96 -15.88
CA LYS A 276 -125.11 134.64 -17.05
C LYS A 276 -123.65 135.05 -16.80
N ASN A 277 -123.38 135.75 -15.70
CA ASN A 277 -122.05 136.27 -15.40
C ASN A 277 -121.06 135.12 -15.14
N TYR A 278 -121.55 134.03 -14.52
CA TYR A 278 -120.82 132.78 -14.37
C TYR A 278 -120.37 132.21 -15.71
N LEU A 279 -121.25 132.14 -16.72
CA LEU A 279 -120.92 131.61 -18.06
C LEU A 279 -119.89 132.45 -18.82
N GLU A 280 -119.89 133.79 -18.65
CA GLU A 280 -118.92 134.67 -19.32
C GLU A 280 -117.50 134.51 -18.74
N GLU A 281 -117.35 134.44 -17.41
CA GLU A 281 -116.04 134.18 -16.79
C GLU A 281 -115.61 132.71 -16.98
N HIS A 282 -116.55 131.75 -17.00
CA HIS A 282 -116.23 130.34 -17.31
C HIS A 282 -115.71 130.17 -18.76
N ASN A 283 -116.22 130.93 -19.73
CA ASN A 283 -115.66 130.97 -21.08
C ASN A 283 -114.24 131.55 -21.11
N ARG A 284 -113.97 132.58 -20.30
CA ARG A 284 -112.62 133.16 -20.14
C ARG A 284 -111.64 132.17 -19.52
N HIS A 285 -112.09 131.42 -18.51
CA HIS A 285 -111.30 130.37 -17.88
C HIS A 285 -111.02 129.21 -18.85
N LEU A 286 -112.00 128.78 -19.64
CA LEU A 286 -111.83 127.76 -20.68
C LEU A 286 -110.81 128.20 -21.74
N ALA A 287 -110.85 129.45 -22.21
CA ALA A 287 -109.86 129.97 -23.15
C ALA A 287 -108.43 129.94 -22.57
N SER A 288 -108.27 130.23 -21.27
CA SER A 288 -107.00 130.09 -20.57
C SER A 288 -106.53 128.63 -20.48
N GLN A 289 -107.42 127.70 -20.11
CA GLN A 289 -107.11 126.27 -20.07
C GLN A 289 -106.71 125.73 -21.45
N VAL A 290 -107.40 126.13 -22.52
CA VAL A 290 -107.07 125.74 -23.91
C VAL A 290 -105.65 126.19 -24.28
N ASN A 291 -105.25 127.41 -23.93
CA ASN A 291 -103.88 127.89 -24.17
C ASN A 291 -102.83 127.07 -23.38
N VAL A 292 -103.11 126.73 -22.11
CA VAL A 292 -102.23 125.88 -21.30
C VAL A 292 -102.12 124.46 -21.88
N LEU A 293 -103.22 123.88 -22.34
CA LEU A 293 -103.24 122.56 -22.98
C LEU A 293 -102.50 122.57 -24.32
N GLN A 294 -102.66 123.61 -25.14
CA GLN A 294 -101.87 123.77 -26.38
C GLN A 294 -100.36 123.90 -26.09
N GLY A 295 -99.97 124.59 -25.00
CA GLY A 295 -98.58 124.63 -24.54
C GLY A 295 -98.06 123.25 -24.14
N LYS A 296 -98.86 122.47 -23.38
CA LYS A 296 -98.52 121.08 -23.01
C LYS A 296 -98.40 120.16 -24.23
N ILE A 297 -99.31 120.27 -25.20
CA ILE A 297 -99.28 119.49 -26.45
C ILE A 297 -97.96 119.74 -27.19
N LYS A 298 -97.57 121.00 -27.42
CA LYS A 298 -96.30 121.34 -28.09
C LYS A 298 -95.07 120.81 -27.36
N SER A 299 -95.07 120.87 -26.02
CA SER A 299 -93.99 120.30 -25.20
C SER A 299 -93.92 118.78 -25.32
N LEU A 300 -95.06 118.08 -25.31
CA LEU A 300 -95.14 116.63 -25.53
C LEU A 300 -94.77 116.20 -26.95
N GLU A 301 -95.10 117.01 -27.97
CA GLU A 301 -94.68 116.80 -29.36
C GLU A 301 -93.15 116.91 -29.50
N GLN A 302 -92.54 117.93 -28.87
CA GLN A 302 -91.09 118.09 -28.83
C GLN A 302 -90.40 116.93 -28.10
N ALA A 303 -90.88 116.55 -26.92
CA ALA A 303 -90.37 115.41 -26.16
C ALA A 303 -90.54 114.07 -26.92
N SER A 304 -91.67 113.88 -27.61
CA SER A 304 -91.93 112.70 -28.45
C SER A 304 -90.97 112.61 -29.63
N ASN A 305 -90.55 113.73 -30.21
CA ASN A 305 -89.60 113.74 -31.32
C ASN A 305 -88.16 113.49 -30.82
N LEU A 306 -87.75 114.13 -29.72
CA LEU A 306 -86.44 113.85 -29.10
C LEU A 306 -86.31 112.36 -28.72
N ALA A 307 -87.33 111.77 -28.11
CA ALA A 307 -87.33 110.35 -27.75
C ALA A 307 -87.27 109.41 -28.97
N LYS A 308 -87.75 109.82 -30.15
CA LYS A 308 -87.59 109.04 -31.41
C LYS A 308 -86.15 109.12 -31.93
N GLU A 309 -85.50 110.29 -31.81
CA GLU A 309 -84.10 110.48 -32.19
C GLU A 309 -83.17 109.69 -31.26
N GLU A 310 -83.39 109.75 -29.95
CA GLU A 310 -82.68 108.92 -28.96
C GLU A 310 -82.89 107.42 -29.21
N LEU A 311 -84.11 106.98 -29.49
CA LEU A 311 -84.41 105.58 -29.85
C LEU A 311 -83.74 105.16 -31.16
N ALA A 312 -83.64 106.05 -32.15
CA ALA A 312 -82.92 105.78 -33.40
C ALA A 312 -81.40 105.63 -33.16
N VAL A 313 -80.80 106.48 -32.31
CA VAL A 313 -79.39 106.34 -31.90
C VAL A 313 -79.18 105.04 -31.13
N ALA A 314 -80.05 104.72 -30.16
CA ALA A 314 -79.98 103.48 -29.40
C ALA A 314 -80.08 102.23 -30.29
N ASN A 315 -80.99 102.21 -31.27
CA ASN A 315 -81.11 101.10 -32.23
C ASN A 315 -79.87 100.93 -33.10
N ASN A 316 -79.26 102.03 -33.59
CA ASN A 316 -78.00 101.96 -34.34
C ASN A 316 -76.84 101.43 -33.47
N ASN A 317 -76.77 101.85 -32.21
CA ASN A 317 -75.77 101.33 -31.26
C ASN A 317 -75.98 99.83 -30.99
N ILE A 318 -77.23 99.37 -30.82
CA ILE A 318 -77.56 97.95 -30.66
C ILE A 318 -77.11 97.14 -31.88
N LEU A 319 -77.40 97.60 -33.10
CA LEU A 319 -76.95 96.94 -34.33
C LEU A 319 -75.43 96.87 -34.44
N SER A 320 -74.72 97.94 -34.07
CA SER A 320 -73.25 97.96 -34.06
C SER A 320 -72.67 96.97 -33.03
N ILE A 321 -73.24 96.92 -31.82
CA ILE A 321 -72.81 96.00 -30.76
C ILE A 321 -73.13 94.54 -31.14
N GLN A 322 -74.26 94.28 -31.81
CA GLN A 322 -74.59 92.95 -32.34
C GLN A 322 -73.57 92.50 -33.39
N ALA A 323 -73.25 93.35 -34.37
CA ALA A 323 -72.26 93.05 -35.40
C ALA A 323 -70.84 92.81 -34.82
N GLU A 324 -70.43 93.58 -33.81
CA GLU A 324 -69.15 93.35 -33.12
C GLU A 324 -69.16 92.07 -32.28
N ASN A 325 -70.27 91.77 -31.58
CA ASN A 325 -70.42 90.54 -30.81
C ASN A 325 -70.36 89.30 -31.73
N ASP A 326 -71.01 89.33 -32.89
CA ASP A 326 -70.95 88.24 -33.86
C ASP A 326 -69.56 88.11 -34.54
N ARG A 327 -68.84 89.22 -34.75
CA ARG A 327 -67.42 89.19 -35.15
C ARG A 327 -66.55 88.51 -34.09
N LEU A 328 -66.70 88.90 -32.82
CA LEU A 328 -65.94 88.36 -31.69
C LEU A 328 -66.27 86.88 -31.41
N LYS A 329 -67.49 86.41 -31.68
CA LYS A 329 -67.84 84.98 -31.68
C LYS A 329 -67.07 84.23 -32.76
N ALA A 330 -67.09 84.72 -34.01
CA ALA A 330 -66.38 84.08 -35.13
C ALA A 330 -64.86 84.03 -34.91
N GLU A 331 -64.27 85.09 -34.33
CA GLU A 331 -62.86 85.13 -33.93
C GLU A 331 -62.57 84.13 -32.79
N ASN A 332 -63.45 84.00 -31.79
CA ASN A 332 -63.32 82.99 -30.72
C ASN A 332 -63.40 81.56 -31.26
N ASP A 333 -64.39 81.25 -32.11
CA ASP A 333 -64.53 79.91 -32.68
C ASP A 333 -63.36 79.56 -33.61
N ALA A 334 -62.85 80.52 -34.38
CA ALA A 334 -61.61 80.33 -35.16
C ALA A 334 -60.40 80.04 -34.24
N MET A 335 -60.22 80.82 -33.17
CA MET A 335 -59.14 80.61 -32.20
C MET A 335 -59.25 79.26 -31.48
N LYS A 336 -60.46 78.88 -31.06
CA LYS A 336 -60.78 77.61 -30.40
C LYS A 336 -60.47 76.41 -31.31
N ASN A 337 -60.88 76.48 -32.58
CA ASN A 337 -60.57 75.44 -33.57
C ASN A 337 -59.06 75.31 -33.81
N GLU A 338 -58.32 76.42 -33.89
CA GLU A 338 -56.86 76.41 -34.06
C GLU A 338 -56.12 75.88 -32.82
N VAL A 339 -56.57 76.23 -31.61
CA VAL A 339 -56.05 75.66 -30.35
C VAL A 339 -56.34 74.16 -30.28
N GLN A 340 -57.54 73.72 -30.67
CA GLN A 340 -57.92 72.31 -30.69
C GLN A 340 -57.12 71.52 -31.73
N ARG A 341 -56.84 72.10 -32.91
CA ARG A 341 -55.93 71.54 -33.92
C ARG A 341 -54.52 71.38 -33.37
N LYS A 342 -53.96 72.41 -32.71
CA LYS A 342 -52.64 72.34 -32.06
C LYS A 342 -52.58 71.26 -30.97
N LEU A 343 -53.62 71.13 -30.16
CA LEU A 343 -53.75 70.05 -29.17
C LEU A 343 -53.81 68.65 -29.79
N GLN A 344 -54.42 68.49 -30.98
CA GLN A 344 -54.40 67.21 -31.70
C GLN A 344 -53.01 66.87 -32.25
N ILE A 345 -52.28 67.84 -32.79
CA ILE A 345 -50.90 67.64 -33.29
C ILE A 345 -49.99 67.23 -32.12
N VAL A 346 -49.97 68.00 -31.02
CA VAL A 346 -49.13 67.70 -29.84
C VAL A 346 -49.47 66.33 -29.24
N ARG A 347 -50.74 65.90 -29.25
CA ARG A 347 -51.11 64.53 -28.83
C ARG A 347 -50.54 63.46 -29.76
N ALA A 348 -50.66 63.63 -31.07
CA ALA A 348 -50.12 62.69 -32.04
C ALA A 348 -48.59 62.56 -31.90
N ASP A 349 -47.88 63.69 -31.74
CA ASP A 349 -46.43 63.71 -31.50
C ASP A 349 -46.07 62.97 -30.19
N MET A 350 -46.78 63.26 -29.08
CA MET A 350 -46.59 62.57 -27.79
C MET A 350 -46.94 61.08 -27.80
N ASP A 351 -47.88 60.64 -28.63
CA ASP A 351 -48.21 59.22 -28.78
C ASP A 351 -47.14 58.50 -29.62
N VAL A 352 -46.59 59.13 -30.66
CA VAL A 352 -45.44 58.61 -31.44
C VAL A 352 -44.16 58.56 -30.60
N GLU A 353 -43.88 59.57 -29.77
CA GLU A 353 -42.77 59.52 -28.81
C GLU A 353 -42.93 58.36 -27.82
N ARG A 354 -44.15 58.12 -27.33
CA ARG A 354 -44.45 57.02 -26.39
C ARG A 354 -44.31 55.65 -27.05
N GLU A 355 -44.74 55.49 -28.30
CA GLU A 355 -44.56 54.26 -29.07
C GLU A 355 -43.09 54.00 -29.37
N THR A 356 -42.34 55.03 -29.76
CA THR A 356 -40.88 54.97 -29.99
C THR A 356 -40.14 54.57 -28.70
N TYR A 357 -40.49 55.19 -27.56
CA TYR A 357 -39.93 54.85 -26.25
C TYR A 357 -40.25 53.41 -25.84
N ASN A 358 -41.50 52.97 -25.98
CA ASN A 358 -41.89 51.61 -25.63
C ASN A 358 -41.17 50.57 -26.50
N THR A 359 -41.10 50.80 -27.82
CA THR A 359 -40.39 49.90 -28.75
C THR A 359 -38.90 49.83 -28.43
N SER A 360 -38.27 50.98 -28.17
CA SER A 360 -36.86 51.05 -27.77
C SER A 360 -36.60 50.32 -26.45
N ARG A 361 -37.53 50.42 -25.49
CA ARG A 361 -37.46 49.73 -24.20
C ARG A 361 -37.66 48.23 -24.31
N ILE A 362 -38.51 47.76 -25.24
CA ILE A 362 -38.66 46.33 -25.54
C ILE A 362 -37.35 45.77 -26.11
N GLY A 363 -36.80 46.38 -27.17
CA GLY A 363 -35.53 45.95 -27.74
C GLY A 363 -34.35 46.01 -26.75
N LEU A 364 -34.35 46.99 -25.84
CA LEU A 364 -33.36 47.05 -24.75
C LEU A 364 -33.53 45.91 -23.73
N ASN A 365 -34.77 45.57 -23.37
CA ASN A 365 -35.05 44.42 -22.49
C ASN A 365 -34.67 43.08 -23.15
N GLU A 366 -34.91 42.93 -24.46
CA GLU A 366 -34.50 41.76 -25.24
C GLU A 366 -32.97 41.62 -25.27
N LEU A 367 -32.24 42.72 -25.51
CA LEU A 367 -30.77 42.75 -25.44
C LEU A 367 -30.23 42.43 -24.03
N TYR A 368 -30.90 42.89 -22.97
CA TYR A 368 -30.53 42.51 -21.59
C TYR A 368 -30.80 41.02 -21.32
N GLY A 369 -31.91 40.47 -21.81
CA GLY A 369 -32.22 39.04 -21.73
C GLY A 369 -31.18 38.19 -22.44
N GLU A 370 -30.89 38.51 -23.71
CA GLU A 370 -29.83 37.84 -24.48
C GLU A 370 -28.45 37.92 -23.80
N ALA A 371 -28.11 39.06 -23.19
CA ALA A 371 -26.85 39.22 -22.47
C ALA A 371 -26.81 38.39 -21.17
N GLN A 372 -27.93 38.28 -20.46
CA GLN A 372 -28.06 37.45 -19.26
C GLN A 372 -28.00 35.96 -19.59
N ASP A 373 -28.69 35.50 -20.64
CA ASP A 373 -28.66 34.11 -21.10
C ASP A 373 -27.25 33.69 -21.55
N LYS A 374 -26.56 34.56 -22.31
CA LYS A 374 -25.16 34.32 -22.72
C LYS A 374 -24.22 34.27 -21.51
N LEU A 375 -24.39 35.15 -20.53
CA LEU A 375 -23.61 35.14 -19.30
C LEU A 375 -23.85 33.87 -18.47
N GLN A 376 -25.11 33.42 -18.37
CA GLN A 376 -25.46 32.18 -17.65
C GLN A 376 -24.92 30.93 -18.38
N HIS A 377 -24.96 30.91 -19.71
CA HIS A 377 -24.37 29.82 -20.50
C HIS A 377 -22.85 29.76 -20.34
N GLU A 378 -22.15 30.88 -20.48
CA GLU A 378 -20.69 30.97 -20.29
C GLU A 378 -20.28 30.57 -18.86
N ALA A 379 -21.06 30.96 -17.84
CA ALA A 379 -20.83 30.57 -16.46
C ALA A 379 -20.97 29.04 -16.25
N GLN A 380 -21.96 28.39 -16.89
CA GLN A 380 -22.13 26.94 -16.84
C GLN A 380 -20.97 26.22 -17.55
N VAL A 381 -20.63 26.63 -18.79
CA VAL A 381 -19.52 26.05 -19.55
C VAL A 381 -18.21 26.17 -18.77
N ARG A 382 -17.97 27.31 -18.13
CA ARG A 382 -16.83 27.49 -17.24
C ARG A 382 -16.87 26.56 -16.02
N GLN A 383 -18.03 26.39 -15.37
CA GLN A 383 -18.18 25.47 -14.23
C GLN A 383 -17.89 24.01 -14.64
N ASP A 384 -18.27 23.61 -15.84
CA ASP A 384 -18.04 22.26 -16.38
C ASP A 384 -16.54 22.05 -16.68
N VAL A 385 -15.87 23.05 -17.28
CA VAL A 385 -14.40 23.05 -17.47
C VAL A 385 -13.65 23.04 -16.12
N GLU A 386 -14.12 23.77 -15.10
CA GLU A 386 -13.54 23.75 -13.75
C GLU A 386 -13.82 22.43 -12.99
N GLN A 387 -14.76 21.59 -13.44
CA GLN A 387 -14.96 20.22 -12.94
C GLN A 387 -14.03 19.24 -13.65
N GLU A 388 -13.98 19.27 -14.99
CA GLU A 388 -13.08 18.43 -15.78
C GLU A 388 -11.60 18.65 -15.41
N LEU A 389 -11.19 19.90 -15.19
CA LEU A 389 -9.83 20.22 -14.73
C LEU A 389 -9.50 19.56 -13.37
N LYS A 390 -10.47 19.45 -12.45
CA LYS A 390 -10.28 18.76 -11.16
C LYS A 390 -10.14 17.24 -11.35
N LEU A 391 -10.93 16.66 -12.26
CA LEU A 391 -10.81 15.25 -12.63
C LEU A 391 -9.45 14.93 -13.25
N GLN A 392 -8.99 15.74 -14.21
CA GLN A 392 -7.66 15.63 -14.83
C GLN A 392 -6.52 15.76 -13.79
N LEU A 393 -6.66 16.64 -12.79
CA LEU A 393 -5.69 16.76 -11.70
C LEU A 393 -5.66 15.52 -10.78
N SER A 394 -6.81 14.89 -10.48
CA SER A 394 -6.86 13.62 -9.73
C SER A 394 -6.20 12.49 -10.53
N LEU A 395 -6.63 12.30 -11.78
CA LEU A 395 -6.07 11.29 -12.69
C LEU A 395 -4.56 11.45 -12.87
N LYS A 396 -4.06 12.69 -12.96
CA LYS A 396 -2.62 12.96 -12.99
C LYS A 396 -1.92 12.55 -11.69
N SER A 397 -2.50 12.86 -10.53
CA SER A 397 -1.94 12.47 -9.22
C SER A 397 -1.86 10.95 -9.06
N GLU A 398 -2.91 10.23 -9.48
CA GLU A 398 -2.97 8.78 -9.50
C GLU A 398 -1.94 8.17 -10.48
N MET A 399 -1.81 8.75 -11.68
CA MET A 399 -0.80 8.37 -12.67
C MET A 399 0.62 8.58 -12.17
N GLU A 400 0.91 9.72 -11.51
CA GLU A 400 2.22 9.98 -10.89
C GLU A 400 2.53 8.99 -9.75
N MET A 401 1.53 8.59 -8.96
CA MET A 401 1.70 7.58 -7.92
C MET A 401 1.97 6.19 -8.52
N ALA A 402 1.21 5.79 -9.53
CA ALA A 402 1.41 4.54 -10.25
C ALA A 402 2.79 4.48 -10.93
N MET A 403 3.24 5.60 -11.53
CA MET A 403 4.58 5.72 -12.13
C MET A 403 5.68 5.55 -11.08
N ARG A 404 5.60 6.22 -9.92
CA ARG A 404 6.58 6.05 -8.83
C ARG A 404 6.63 4.63 -8.27
N LEU A 405 5.50 3.94 -8.22
CA LEU A 405 5.44 2.52 -7.81
C LEU A 405 6.09 1.60 -8.85
N LEU A 406 5.88 1.86 -10.15
CA LEU A 406 6.52 1.12 -11.23
C LEU A 406 8.04 1.38 -11.29
N GLU A 407 8.46 2.64 -11.12
CA GLU A 407 9.88 3.02 -10.98
C GLU A 407 10.52 2.28 -9.80
N LYS A 408 9.85 2.21 -8.64
CA LYS A 408 10.34 1.46 -7.48
C LYS A 408 10.51 -0.04 -7.79
N ASP A 409 9.50 -0.67 -8.40
CA ASP A 409 9.59 -2.10 -8.76
C ASP A 409 10.76 -2.35 -9.74
N ILE A 410 10.93 -1.48 -10.74
CA ILE A 410 12.05 -1.54 -11.69
C ILE A 410 13.41 -1.49 -10.96
N HIS A 411 13.59 -0.61 -9.98
CA HIS A 411 14.83 -0.57 -9.19
C HIS A 411 15.01 -1.86 -8.36
N GLU A 412 13.98 -2.36 -7.67
CA GLU A 412 14.04 -3.62 -6.91
C GLU A 412 14.36 -4.83 -7.80
N LYS A 413 13.84 -4.87 -9.04
CA LYS A 413 14.22 -5.89 -10.04
C LYS A 413 15.66 -5.69 -10.55
N GLN A 414 16.12 -4.46 -10.74
CA GLN A 414 17.51 -4.19 -11.14
C GLN A 414 18.51 -4.62 -10.06
N ASP A 415 18.27 -4.31 -8.79
CA ASP A 415 19.09 -4.79 -7.66
C ASP A 415 19.09 -6.32 -7.57
N THR A 416 17.93 -6.94 -7.78
CA THR A 416 17.82 -8.41 -7.86
C THR A 416 18.66 -8.97 -9.01
N ILE A 417 18.64 -8.34 -10.20
CA ILE A 417 19.47 -8.73 -11.35
C ILE A 417 20.96 -8.52 -11.08
N ILE A 418 21.35 -7.46 -10.38
CA ILE A 418 22.75 -7.21 -9.98
C ILE A 418 23.22 -8.30 -9.01
N SER A 419 22.41 -8.64 -8.02
CA SER A 419 22.68 -9.72 -7.06
C SER A 419 22.85 -11.08 -7.76
N LEU A 420 21.92 -11.45 -8.65
CA LEU A 420 21.98 -12.68 -9.45
C LEU A 420 23.20 -12.72 -10.38
N ARG A 421 23.58 -11.59 -11.00
CA ARG A 421 24.80 -11.47 -11.81
C ARG A 421 26.06 -11.69 -10.97
N LYS A 422 26.10 -11.15 -9.75
CA LYS A 422 27.22 -11.40 -8.82
C LYS A 422 27.29 -12.88 -8.44
N GLN A 423 26.17 -13.48 -8.03
CA GLN A 423 26.12 -14.92 -7.70
C GLN A 423 26.58 -15.80 -8.87
N LEU A 424 26.24 -15.44 -10.12
CA LEU A 424 26.72 -16.15 -11.31
C LEU A 424 28.25 -16.05 -11.47
N GLU A 425 28.85 -14.90 -11.19
CA GLU A 425 30.31 -14.70 -11.24
C GLU A 425 31.05 -15.40 -10.09
N ASP A 426 30.46 -15.39 -8.89
CA ASP A 426 30.94 -16.17 -7.73
C ASP A 426 30.92 -17.67 -8.09
N ILE A 427 29.85 -18.17 -8.72
CA ILE A 427 29.75 -19.57 -9.20
C ILE A 427 30.79 -19.89 -10.29
N LYS A 428 31.04 -19.00 -11.27
CA LYS A 428 32.12 -19.19 -12.25
C LYS A 428 33.49 -19.28 -11.57
N THR A 429 33.74 -18.40 -10.60
CA THR A 429 35.00 -18.35 -9.85
C THR A 429 35.23 -19.66 -9.07
N ILE A 430 34.18 -20.16 -8.41
CA ILE A 430 34.19 -21.47 -7.74
C ILE A 430 34.41 -22.61 -8.76
N ASN A 431 33.79 -22.57 -9.94
CA ASN A 431 33.96 -23.57 -10.97
C ASN A 431 35.41 -23.63 -11.49
N ILE A 432 36.03 -22.47 -11.72
CA ILE A 432 37.44 -22.34 -12.13
C ILE A 432 38.38 -22.87 -11.03
N ASP A 433 38.16 -22.50 -9.77
CA ASP A 433 38.96 -23.03 -8.64
C ASP A 433 38.81 -24.55 -8.49
N LEU A 434 37.59 -25.09 -8.60
CA LEU A 434 37.34 -26.53 -8.61
C LEU A 434 38.03 -27.24 -9.79
N TYR A 435 38.04 -26.64 -10.98
CA TYR A 435 38.74 -27.19 -12.15
C TYR A 435 40.26 -27.21 -11.94
N ASN A 436 40.83 -26.13 -11.41
CA ASN A 436 42.27 -26.05 -11.07
C ASN A 436 42.66 -27.05 -9.97
N ARG A 437 41.81 -27.24 -8.95
CA ARG A 437 41.99 -28.27 -7.90
C ARG A 437 41.87 -29.67 -8.46
N LEU A 438 40.94 -29.92 -9.39
CA LEU A 438 40.81 -31.21 -10.08
C LEU A 438 42.05 -31.51 -10.90
N GLN A 439 42.52 -30.57 -11.74
CA GLN A 439 43.71 -30.74 -12.58
C GLN A 439 45.00 -30.95 -11.76
N SER A 440 45.17 -30.24 -10.65
CA SER A 440 46.33 -30.43 -9.75
C SER A 440 46.25 -31.73 -8.95
N SER A 441 45.05 -32.17 -8.56
CA SER A 441 44.83 -33.49 -7.95
C SER A 441 45.09 -34.63 -8.94
N ASP A 442 44.63 -34.49 -10.19
CA ASP A 442 44.84 -35.44 -11.29
C ASP A 442 46.34 -35.56 -11.63
N SER A 443 47.05 -34.42 -11.74
CA SER A 443 48.51 -34.37 -11.88
C SER A 443 49.23 -35.09 -10.71
N SER A 444 48.70 -34.97 -9.49
CA SER A 444 49.23 -35.68 -8.32
C SER A 444 48.94 -37.19 -8.35
N LEU A 445 47.77 -37.60 -8.85
CA LEU A 445 47.42 -39.00 -9.06
C LEU A 445 48.29 -39.63 -10.16
N GLN A 446 48.52 -38.94 -11.27
CA GLN A 446 49.42 -39.39 -12.33
C GLN A 446 50.85 -39.56 -11.82
N HIS A 447 51.40 -38.60 -11.07
CA HIS A 447 52.72 -38.76 -10.44
C HIS A 447 52.76 -39.94 -9.45
N LYS A 448 51.68 -40.17 -8.68
CA LYS A 448 51.58 -41.33 -7.78
C LYS A 448 51.53 -42.65 -8.56
N ALA A 449 50.80 -42.72 -9.67
CA ALA A 449 50.78 -43.89 -10.54
C ALA A 449 52.17 -44.18 -11.13
N ASP A 450 52.86 -43.17 -11.67
CA ASP A 450 54.24 -43.28 -12.13
C ASP A 450 55.21 -43.77 -11.04
N LEU A 451 54.95 -43.42 -9.77
CA LEU A 451 55.75 -43.88 -8.64
C LEU A 451 55.40 -45.32 -8.23
N VAL A 452 54.13 -45.72 -8.29
CA VAL A 452 53.69 -47.11 -8.08
C VAL A 452 54.30 -48.02 -9.15
N ASN A 453 54.20 -47.68 -10.43
CA ASN A 453 54.81 -48.45 -11.52
C ASN A 453 56.32 -48.66 -11.29
N LYS A 454 57.06 -47.61 -10.88
CA LYS A 454 58.50 -47.68 -10.55
C LYS A 454 58.83 -48.47 -9.27
N LEU A 455 57.85 -48.69 -8.40
CA LEU A 455 57.98 -49.57 -7.22
C LEU A 455 57.64 -51.01 -7.59
N GLU A 456 56.69 -51.25 -8.50
CA GLU A 456 56.36 -52.56 -9.06
C GLU A 456 57.51 -53.11 -9.91
N GLU A 457 58.09 -52.32 -10.82
CA GLU A 457 59.33 -52.66 -11.57
C GLU A 457 60.46 -53.08 -10.63
N LYS A 458 60.64 -52.36 -9.51
CA LYS A 458 61.66 -52.68 -8.50
C LYS A 458 61.32 -53.93 -7.69
N ALA A 459 60.04 -54.16 -7.38
CA ALA A 459 59.59 -55.36 -6.69
C ALA A 459 59.79 -56.61 -7.56
N GLU A 460 59.51 -56.53 -8.86
CA GLU A 460 59.78 -57.59 -9.83
C GLU A 460 61.30 -57.85 -9.97
N GLN A 461 62.11 -56.79 -10.11
CA GLN A 461 63.57 -56.90 -10.14
C GLN A 461 64.14 -57.52 -8.85
N MET A 462 63.60 -57.16 -7.68
CA MET A 462 63.96 -57.79 -6.41
C MET A 462 63.52 -59.26 -6.36
N GLY A 463 62.32 -59.59 -6.85
CA GLY A 463 61.84 -60.97 -6.95
C GLY A 463 62.75 -61.86 -7.79
N ALA A 464 63.12 -61.42 -8.99
CA ALA A 464 64.08 -62.12 -9.86
C ALA A 464 65.46 -62.28 -9.18
N THR A 465 65.90 -61.28 -8.42
CA THR A 465 67.15 -61.34 -7.64
C THR A 465 67.07 -62.36 -6.50
N ILE A 466 65.93 -62.46 -5.81
CA ILE A 466 65.69 -63.46 -4.75
C ILE A 466 65.75 -64.88 -5.33
N THR A 467 65.03 -65.15 -6.43
CA THR A 467 65.07 -66.48 -7.08
C THR A 467 66.48 -66.87 -7.54
N GLN A 468 67.26 -65.92 -8.06
CA GLN A 468 68.67 -66.17 -8.42
C GLN A 468 69.54 -66.49 -7.19
N ILE A 469 69.26 -65.91 -6.02
CA ILE A 469 69.94 -66.24 -4.76
C ILE A 469 69.52 -67.62 -4.25
N GLU A 470 68.24 -67.99 -4.35
CA GLU A 470 67.72 -69.31 -3.97
C GLU A 470 68.34 -70.44 -4.80
N GLU A 471 68.46 -70.27 -6.12
CA GLU A 471 69.17 -71.24 -6.98
C GLU A 471 70.64 -71.41 -6.59
N ARG A 472 71.32 -70.30 -6.28
CA ARG A 472 72.73 -70.32 -5.83
C ARG A 472 72.89 -71.01 -4.48
N LEU A 473 71.96 -70.80 -3.54
CA LEU A 473 71.95 -71.47 -2.24
C LEU A 473 71.79 -72.99 -2.42
N LYS A 474 70.78 -73.39 -3.20
CA LYS A 474 70.47 -74.80 -3.52
C LYS A 474 71.60 -75.52 -4.26
N LYS A 475 72.40 -74.79 -5.04
CA LYS A 475 73.65 -75.31 -5.63
C LYS A 475 74.72 -75.52 -4.57
N ALA A 476 74.98 -74.51 -3.73
CA ALA A 476 76.00 -74.58 -2.67
C ALA A 476 75.70 -75.68 -1.63
N GLU A 477 74.43 -75.96 -1.34
CA GLU A 477 74.05 -77.08 -0.46
C GLU A 477 74.42 -78.44 -1.05
N LYS A 478 74.19 -78.68 -2.35
CA LYS A 478 74.63 -79.91 -3.02
C LYS A 478 76.15 -80.06 -3.05
N GLU A 479 76.88 -78.96 -3.24
CA GLU A 479 78.35 -78.94 -3.22
C GLU A 479 78.88 -79.26 -1.81
N LYS A 480 78.23 -78.73 -0.76
CA LYS A 480 78.48 -79.07 0.66
C LYS A 480 78.21 -80.55 0.97
N GLU A 481 77.08 -81.10 0.52
CA GLU A 481 76.74 -82.52 0.74
C GLU A 481 77.79 -83.46 0.10
N ALA A 482 78.19 -83.18 -1.14
CA ALA A 482 79.25 -83.92 -1.82
C ALA A 482 80.59 -83.83 -1.08
N ALA A 483 80.96 -82.64 -0.60
CA ALA A 483 82.19 -82.43 0.17
C ALA A 483 82.20 -83.23 1.48
N VAL A 484 81.07 -83.24 2.23
CA VAL A 484 80.93 -84.03 3.47
C VAL A 484 81.09 -85.53 3.20
N GLU A 485 80.49 -86.06 2.13
CA GLU A 485 80.61 -87.47 1.76
C GLU A 485 82.05 -87.84 1.32
N THR A 486 82.78 -86.95 0.64
CA THR A 486 84.21 -87.17 0.37
C THR A 486 85.06 -87.13 1.63
N SER A 487 84.78 -86.21 2.56
CA SER A 487 85.49 -86.11 3.85
C SER A 487 85.29 -87.37 4.70
N ARG A 488 84.06 -87.92 4.73
CA ARG A 488 83.73 -89.18 5.39
C ARG A 488 84.54 -90.36 4.85
N LYS A 489 84.66 -90.48 3.52
CA LYS A 489 85.46 -91.52 2.84
C LYS A 489 86.96 -91.38 3.14
N LEU A 490 87.49 -90.17 3.12
CA LEU A 490 88.89 -89.91 3.48
C LEU A 490 89.18 -90.23 4.94
N GLY A 491 88.28 -89.88 5.87
CA GLY A 491 88.40 -90.23 7.29
C GLY A 491 88.48 -91.74 7.54
N GLN A 492 87.70 -92.55 6.81
CA GLN A 492 87.79 -94.02 6.89
C GLN A 492 89.14 -94.54 6.39
N GLN A 493 89.67 -94.00 5.28
CA GLN A 493 90.99 -94.39 4.77
C GLN A 493 92.13 -94.00 5.72
N ILE A 494 92.05 -92.82 6.36
CA ILE A 494 93.05 -92.38 7.35
C ILE A 494 93.07 -93.34 8.55
N ALA A 495 91.90 -93.68 9.11
CA ALA A 495 91.79 -94.61 10.24
C ALA A 495 92.36 -96.01 9.90
N GLU A 496 92.12 -96.53 8.69
CA GLU A 496 92.70 -97.80 8.24
C GLU A 496 94.22 -97.74 8.09
N LYS A 497 94.77 -96.60 7.64
CA LYS A 497 96.22 -96.38 7.51
C LYS A 497 96.90 -96.21 8.86
N ASP A 498 96.33 -95.45 9.79
CA ASP A 498 96.88 -95.29 11.14
C ASP A 498 96.82 -96.59 11.96
N ALA A 499 95.78 -97.41 11.79
CA ALA A 499 95.74 -98.75 12.40
C ALA A 499 96.89 -99.65 11.88
N LYS A 500 97.17 -99.62 10.56
CA LYS A 500 98.33 -100.31 9.97
C LYS A 500 99.67 -99.75 10.44
N ARG A 501 99.77 -98.43 10.61
CA ARG A 501 100.97 -97.76 11.13
C ARG A 501 101.23 -98.16 12.60
N ALA A 502 100.23 -98.17 13.46
CA ALA A 502 100.37 -98.54 14.87
C ALA A 502 100.82 -100.00 15.05
N ALA A 503 100.32 -100.92 14.21
CA ALA A 503 100.81 -102.29 14.17
C ALA A 503 102.31 -102.35 13.82
N LEU A 504 102.72 -101.68 12.74
CA LEU A 504 104.13 -101.64 12.30
C LEU A 504 105.06 -100.94 13.30
N GLU A 505 104.60 -99.91 14.01
CA GLU A 505 105.35 -99.28 15.10
C GLU A 505 105.54 -100.24 16.30
N THR A 506 104.57 -101.13 16.54
CA THR A 506 104.65 -102.17 17.58
C THR A 506 105.65 -103.28 17.17
N ASP A 507 105.56 -103.78 15.94
CA ASP A 507 106.47 -104.79 15.39
C ASP A 507 107.92 -104.27 15.38
N LEU A 508 108.13 -103.01 14.96
CA LEU A 508 109.44 -102.36 14.96
C LEU A 508 110.01 -102.17 16.37
N LYS A 509 109.17 -102.00 17.39
CA LYS A 509 109.61 -101.97 18.79
C LYS A 509 110.10 -103.36 19.24
N ILE A 510 109.36 -104.42 18.92
CA ILE A 510 109.73 -105.80 19.26
C ILE A 510 111.06 -106.18 18.58
N GLU A 511 111.24 -105.84 17.30
CA GLU A 511 112.51 -106.06 16.58
C GLU A 511 113.69 -105.38 17.29
N ARG A 512 113.54 -104.11 17.69
CA ARG A 512 114.60 -103.34 18.37
C ARG A 512 114.99 -103.94 19.71
N GLU A 513 114.03 -104.39 20.51
CA GLU A 513 114.28 -105.04 21.80
C GLU A 513 114.98 -106.40 21.60
N TRP A 514 114.58 -107.18 20.59
CA TRP A 514 115.21 -108.46 20.25
C TRP A 514 116.65 -108.27 19.73
N ARG A 515 116.84 -107.30 18.83
CA ARG A 515 118.15 -106.92 18.26
C ARG A 515 119.13 -106.45 19.33
N ALA A 516 118.64 -105.70 20.32
CA ALA A 516 119.45 -105.26 21.47
C ALA A 516 119.89 -106.43 22.37
N SER A 517 119.08 -107.48 22.54
CA SER A 517 119.51 -108.70 23.25
C SER A 517 120.59 -109.43 22.45
N LEU A 518 120.34 -109.76 21.17
CA LEU A 518 121.32 -110.45 20.32
C LEU A 518 122.67 -109.71 20.27
N GLN A 519 122.66 -108.38 20.25
CA GLN A 519 123.89 -107.58 20.24
C GLN A 519 124.67 -107.66 21.57
N LYS A 520 124.00 -107.95 22.68
CA LYS A 520 124.58 -108.18 24.02
C LYS A 520 125.06 -109.62 24.22
N GLU A 521 124.34 -110.61 23.68
CA GLU A 521 124.85 -111.99 23.54
C GLU A 521 126.15 -111.98 22.70
N LEU A 522 126.13 -111.33 21.53
CA LEU A 522 127.27 -111.24 20.62
C LEU A 522 128.50 -110.53 21.23
N SER A 523 128.31 -109.59 22.16
CA SER A 523 129.45 -108.97 22.85
C SER A 523 130.13 -109.94 23.82
N ARG A 524 129.36 -110.75 24.58
CA ARG A 524 129.90 -111.79 25.47
C ARG A 524 130.66 -112.87 24.71
N GLU A 525 130.09 -113.37 23.62
CA GLU A 525 130.76 -114.37 22.78
C GLU A 525 132.09 -113.85 22.21
N LYS A 526 132.17 -112.57 21.84
CA LYS A 526 133.42 -111.95 21.38
C LYS A 526 134.47 -111.85 22.48
N GLU A 527 134.07 -111.52 23.72
CA GLU A 527 134.99 -111.50 24.87
C GLU A 527 135.51 -112.91 25.19
N LEU A 528 134.64 -113.91 25.15
CA LEU A 528 134.98 -115.32 25.40
C LEU A 528 135.94 -115.87 24.32
N VAL A 529 135.65 -115.61 23.03
CA VAL A 529 136.55 -115.97 21.91
C VAL A 529 137.91 -115.27 22.05
N ALA A 530 137.93 -113.99 22.44
CA ALA A 530 139.18 -113.25 22.66
C ALA A 530 139.96 -113.72 23.91
N GLN A 531 139.35 -114.47 24.83
CA GLN A 531 140.05 -115.19 25.88
C GLN A 531 140.63 -116.51 25.35
N LEU A 532 139.81 -117.38 24.77
CA LEU A 532 140.21 -118.68 24.23
C LEU A 532 141.32 -118.58 23.17
N GLN A 533 141.32 -117.52 22.36
CA GLN A 533 142.39 -117.24 21.38
C GLN A 533 143.76 -116.94 22.01
N ARG A 534 143.81 -116.38 23.22
CA ARG A 534 145.07 -116.17 23.96
C ARG A 534 145.60 -117.49 24.52
N GLU A 535 144.73 -118.26 25.18
CA GLU A 535 145.06 -119.59 25.71
C GLU A 535 145.56 -120.54 24.59
N THR A 536 144.93 -120.47 23.42
CA THR A 536 145.36 -121.22 22.21
C THR A 536 146.74 -120.78 21.70
N LEU A 537 147.10 -119.50 21.82
CA LEU A 537 148.39 -118.98 21.34
C LEU A 537 149.56 -119.45 22.22
N ASP A 538 149.38 -119.45 23.55
CA ASP A 538 150.43 -119.89 24.48
C ASP A 538 150.59 -121.43 24.47
N ALA A 539 149.51 -122.18 24.28
CA ALA A 539 149.59 -123.62 24.01
C ALA A 539 150.41 -123.94 22.73
N LYS A 540 150.36 -123.06 21.72
CA LYS A 540 151.07 -123.25 20.45
C LYS A 540 152.58 -123.04 20.57
N LYS A 541 153.03 -122.09 21.39
CA LYS A 541 154.48 -121.92 21.70
C LYS A 541 155.08 -123.18 22.33
N LEU A 542 154.38 -123.76 23.31
CA LEU A 542 154.79 -125.01 23.96
C LEU A 542 154.86 -126.20 23.00
N GLN A 543 154.03 -126.20 21.94
CA GLN A 543 154.11 -127.20 20.88
C GLN A 543 155.37 -127.03 20.01
N ASP A 544 155.71 -125.79 19.62
CA ASP A 544 156.88 -125.52 18.78
C ASP A 544 158.21 -125.87 19.49
N GLU A 545 158.31 -125.61 20.79
CA GLU A 545 159.48 -126.00 21.61
C GLU A 545 159.67 -127.52 21.69
N LEU A 546 158.58 -128.30 21.78
CA LEU A 546 158.63 -129.76 21.82
C LEU A 546 159.09 -130.38 20.48
N VAL A 547 158.71 -129.77 19.36
CA VAL A 547 159.12 -130.21 18.01
C VAL A 547 160.63 -130.05 17.81
N GLU A 548 161.21 -128.94 18.26
CA GLU A 548 162.64 -128.68 18.13
C GLU A 548 163.50 -129.66 18.95
N VAL A 549 163.10 -129.99 20.18
CA VAL A 549 163.77 -131.01 21.00
C VAL A 549 163.70 -132.39 20.34
N THR A 550 162.53 -132.74 19.77
CA THR A 550 162.34 -134.02 19.06
C THR A 550 163.25 -134.15 17.84
N ARG A 551 163.38 -133.06 17.06
CA ARG A 551 164.24 -132.98 15.86
C ARG A 551 165.71 -133.26 16.17
N GLN A 552 166.20 -132.80 17.33
CA GLN A 552 167.59 -133.03 17.75
C GLN A 552 167.85 -134.50 18.11
N HIS A 553 166.91 -135.16 18.80
CA HIS A 553 167.04 -136.58 19.14
C HIS A 553 167.04 -137.49 17.89
N GLN A 554 166.26 -137.18 16.86
CA GLN A 554 166.18 -138.04 15.67
C GLN A 554 167.51 -138.08 14.90
N LYS A 555 168.21 -136.95 14.78
CA LYS A 555 169.48 -136.87 14.02
C LYS A 555 170.59 -137.77 14.58
N LEU A 556 170.68 -137.87 15.91
CA LEU A 556 171.61 -138.78 16.62
C LEU A 556 171.31 -140.27 16.39
N ARG A 557 170.12 -140.62 15.89
CA ARG A 557 169.71 -142.02 15.68
C ARG A 557 170.16 -142.58 14.33
N GLU A 558 170.24 -141.72 13.32
CA GLU A 558 170.57 -142.10 11.94
C GLU A 558 172.07 -142.41 11.79
N GLU A 559 172.94 -141.67 12.49
CA GLU A 559 174.40 -141.86 12.45
C GLU A 559 174.84 -143.22 13.05
N CYS A 560 174.16 -143.73 14.07
CA CYS A 560 174.42 -145.08 14.62
C CYS A 560 173.99 -146.19 13.65
N SER A 561 172.85 -146.04 12.97
CA SER A 561 172.28 -147.07 12.09
C SER A 561 173.16 -147.37 10.86
N GLY A 562 173.97 -146.41 10.41
CA GLY A 562 174.84 -146.58 9.25
C GLY A 562 176.03 -147.54 9.48
N GLN A 563 176.42 -147.78 10.73
CA GLN A 563 177.61 -148.57 11.04
C GLN A 563 177.35 -150.08 11.17
N GLU A 564 176.13 -150.49 11.53
CA GLU A 564 175.76 -151.92 11.62
C GLU A 564 175.58 -152.57 10.24
N GLN A 565 175.04 -151.84 9.26
CA GLN A 565 174.64 -152.40 7.96
C GLN A 565 175.83 -152.98 7.16
N ALA A 566 177.02 -152.40 7.30
CA ALA A 566 178.24 -152.82 6.62
C ALA A 566 178.79 -154.18 7.09
N LEU A 567 178.35 -154.69 8.25
CA LEU A 567 178.79 -155.99 8.78
C LEU A 567 178.01 -157.18 8.20
N ILE A 568 176.87 -156.95 7.54
CA ILE A 568 175.94 -158.02 7.15
C ILE A 568 176.22 -158.55 5.73
N GLU A 569 176.62 -157.70 4.77
CA GLU A 569 176.82 -158.10 3.37
C GLU A 569 177.97 -159.11 3.13
N MET A 570 178.84 -159.33 4.13
CA MET A 570 179.93 -160.30 4.04
C MET A 570 179.53 -161.73 4.48
N GLY A 571 178.34 -161.92 5.06
CA GLY A 571 177.90 -163.21 5.59
C GLY A 571 177.39 -164.19 4.54
N ASP A 572 176.22 -163.91 3.96
CA ASP A 572 175.45 -164.88 3.16
C ASP A 572 175.84 -164.93 1.68
N LYS A 573 177.14 -165.07 1.43
CA LYS A 573 177.68 -165.50 0.11
C LYS A 573 178.43 -166.84 0.16
N LEU A 574 178.29 -167.57 1.28
CA LEU A 574 178.99 -168.84 1.50
C LEU A 574 178.14 -169.95 2.16
N SER A 575 176.81 -169.77 2.27
CA SER A 575 175.92 -170.87 2.65
C SER A 575 174.49 -170.68 2.13
N GLU A 576 174.00 -171.31 1.06
CA GLU A 576 174.56 -172.26 0.07
C GLU A 576 175.36 -173.47 0.59
N SER A 577 175.17 -173.85 1.86
CA SER A 577 175.58 -175.16 2.37
C SER A 577 174.62 -175.67 3.44
N ARG A 578 173.46 -176.09 2.91
CA ARG A 578 172.71 -177.27 3.32
C ARG A 578 171.84 -177.21 4.59
N LEU A 579 170.67 -177.83 4.43
CA LEU A 579 169.89 -178.54 5.47
C LEU A 579 169.10 -177.70 6.49
N LYS A 580 168.06 -177.04 5.97
CA LYS A 580 166.73 -177.65 6.08
C LYS A 580 166.06 -177.77 4.71
N MET A 581 165.90 -178.99 4.22
CA MET A 581 164.64 -179.33 3.58
C MET A 581 163.72 -179.77 4.72
N GLU A 582 162.49 -179.26 4.71
CA GLU A 582 161.35 -179.92 5.37
C GLU A 582 161.56 -179.99 6.91
N SER A 583 160.99 -180.87 7.74
CA SER A 583 160.36 -182.18 7.54
C SER A 583 158.87 -182.13 7.11
N MET A 584 158.38 -183.06 6.27
CA MET A 584 158.09 -184.49 6.51
C MET A 584 156.73 -184.66 7.26
N GLN A 585 155.66 -185.13 6.58
CA GLN A 585 154.27 -184.61 6.74
C GLN A 585 153.13 -185.66 6.44
N GLU A 586 151.98 -185.33 5.77
CA GLU A 586 150.84 -186.28 5.54
C GLU A 586 149.45 -185.84 4.96
N ALA A 587 149.26 -184.89 3.99
CA ALA A 587 148.14 -184.80 2.99
C ALA A 587 147.96 -183.45 2.23
N VAL A 588 148.62 -183.18 1.12
CA VAL A 588 150.06 -183.34 0.89
C VAL A 588 150.53 -181.89 0.66
N GLN A 589 150.85 -181.06 1.66
CA GLN A 589 151.40 -181.36 2.99
C GLN A 589 152.37 -182.55 2.91
N SER A 590 153.20 -182.54 1.87
CA SER A 590 154.49 -183.20 1.70
C SER A 590 155.03 -182.81 0.31
N LEU A 591 156.34 -182.75 0.09
CA LEU A 591 157.27 -183.69 0.69
C LEU A 591 157.66 -183.32 2.14
N ASP A 592 157.78 -184.28 3.07
CA ASP A 592 157.85 -185.73 2.82
C ASP A 592 157.09 -186.65 3.82
N LYS A 593 155.94 -187.22 3.44
CA LYS A 593 155.56 -188.61 3.83
C LYS A 593 155.36 -189.03 5.32
N ARG A 594 154.77 -190.21 5.63
CA ARG A 594 153.70 -191.07 5.04
C ARG A 594 153.55 -192.30 5.96
N VAL A 595 152.32 -192.78 6.25
CA VAL A 595 152.09 -193.98 7.09
C VAL A 595 151.51 -195.14 6.27
N TRP A 596 151.86 -196.38 6.65
CA TRP A 596 151.58 -197.63 5.93
C TRP A 596 150.27 -198.30 6.41
N ALA A 597 149.55 -198.99 5.52
CA ALA A 597 148.25 -199.60 5.85
C ALA A 597 148.39 -200.90 6.67
N ASP A 598 147.66 -200.99 7.79
CA ASP A 598 147.63 -202.19 8.66
C ASP A 598 146.88 -203.36 7.98
N ASP A 599 147.48 -204.54 8.08
CA ASP A 599 146.99 -205.77 7.46
C ASP A 599 145.73 -206.34 8.16
N LYS A 600 145.29 -205.80 9.30
CA LYS A 600 144.05 -206.20 9.99
C LYS A 600 142.79 -205.54 9.43
N GLU A 601 142.82 -204.24 9.15
CA GLU A 601 141.63 -203.48 8.78
C GLU A 601 141.21 -203.70 7.32
N ILE A 602 142.18 -203.85 6.42
CA ILE A 602 141.91 -203.95 4.98
C ILE A 602 141.52 -205.38 4.60
N THR A 603 140.22 -205.69 4.72
CA THR A 603 139.62 -207.01 4.42
C THR A 603 139.49 -207.31 2.92
N SER A 604 139.52 -206.29 2.06
CA SER A 604 139.33 -206.38 0.60
C SER A 604 140.40 -205.62 -0.18
N CYS A 605 140.66 -206.03 -1.43
CA CYS A 605 141.66 -205.41 -2.29
C CYS A 605 141.28 -203.97 -2.68
N MET A 606 142.13 -202.99 -2.36
CA MET A 606 141.90 -201.54 -2.51
C MET A 606 141.84 -201.02 -3.97
N GLN A 607 141.66 -201.91 -4.96
CA GLN A 607 141.48 -201.58 -6.38
C GLN A 607 140.43 -202.47 -7.08
N CYS A 608 139.90 -203.52 -6.44
CA CYS A 608 138.93 -204.42 -7.10
C CYS A 608 137.87 -205.03 -6.18
N GLU A 609 137.77 -204.56 -4.93
CA GLU A 609 136.69 -204.82 -3.95
C GLU A 609 136.48 -206.29 -3.53
N LYS A 610 137.17 -207.23 -4.18
CA LYS A 610 137.18 -208.65 -3.84
C LYS A 610 137.93 -208.88 -2.52
N ALA A 611 137.25 -209.54 -1.58
CA ALA A 611 137.75 -209.89 -0.26
C ALA A 611 139.00 -210.81 -0.32
N PHE A 612 139.85 -210.71 0.70
CA PHE A 612 141.00 -211.60 0.89
C PHE A 612 140.59 -212.93 1.56
N SER A 613 141.38 -213.98 1.32
CA SER A 613 141.10 -215.35 1.79
C SER A 613 142.38 -216.18 1.91
N VAL A 614 142.27 -217.45 2.33
CA VAL A 614 143.43 -218.37 2.47
C VAL A 614 144.17 -218.58 1.13
N SER A 615 143.44 -218.59 0.00
CA SER A 615 144.03 -218.66 -1.34
C SER A 615 144.42 -217.29 -1.91
N ARG A 616 143.63 -216.24 -1.60
CA ARG A 616 143.85 -214.87 -2.08
C ARG A 616 144.52 -214.02 -1.01
N ARG A 617 145.85 -214.01 -1.01
CA ARG A 617 146.71 -213.29 -0.04
C ARG A 617 146.86 -211.79 -0.35
N LYS A 618 147.34 -211.04 0.65
CA LYS A 618 147.56 -209.58 0.62
C LYS A 618 148.96 -209.23 0.10
N HIS A 619 149.07 -208.13 -0.66
CA HIS A 619 150.35 -207.61 -1.18
C HIS A 619 150.35 -206.06 -1.23
N HIS A 620 151.31 -205.40 -0.59
CA HIS A 620 151.40 -203.93 -0.58
C HIS A 620 152.06 -203.32 -1.84
N CYS A 621 151.57 -202.16 -2.29
CA CYS A 621 152.20 -201.34 -3.34
C CYS A 621 153.37 -200.50 -2.78
N ARG A 622 154.53 -200.50 -3.45
CA ARG A 622 155.73 -199.78 -2.99
C ARG A 622 155.72 -198.26 -3.20
N ASN A 623 154.76 -197.70 -3.95
CA ASN A 623 154.66 -196.25 -4.20
C ASN A 623 153.65 -195.54 -3.27
N CYS A 624 152.54 -196.19 -2.94
CA CYS A 624 151.43 -195.58 -2.17
C CYS A 624 151.06 -196.31 -0.87
N GLY A 625 151.66 -197.47 -0.56
CA GLY A 625 151.44 -198.20 0.70
C GLY A 625 150.13 -198.99 0.83
N GLY A 626 149.18 -198.84 -0.11
CA GLY A 626 147.92 -199.59 -0.12
C GLY A 626 148.08 -201.09 -0.36
N ILE A 627 147.04 -201.87 -0.03
CA ILE A 627 147.01 -203.34 -0.09
C ILE A 627 146.19 -203.84 -1.29
N PHE A 628 146.81 -204.70 -2.11
CA PHE A 628 146.29 -205.17 -3.39
C PHE A 628 146.47 -206.70 -3.54
N CYS A 629 145.91 -207.27 -4.61
CA CYS A 629 146.09 -208.68 -4.97
C CYS A 629 147.00 -208.83 -6.21
N ASN A 630 147.44 -210.06 -6.55
CA ASN A 630 148.47 -210.26 -7.57
C ASN A 630 148.18 -209.55 -8.91
N SER A 631 146.96 -209.71 -9.44
CA SER A 631 146.52 -209.17 -10.74
C SER A 631 146.02 -207.71 -10.71
N CYS A 632 146.21 -206.99 -9.60
CA CYS A 632 146.05 -205.52 -9.51
C CYS A 632 147.35 -204.83 -9.03
N SER A 633 148.45 -205.58 -9.08
CA SER A 633 149.77 -205.15 -8.66
C SER A 633 150.85 -205.90 -9.44
N GLU A 634 150.56 -206.27 -10.68
CA GLU A 634 151.47 -207.09 -11.51
C GLU A 634 152.61 -206.24 -12.09
N ASN A 635 152.36 -204.94 -12.26
CA ASN A 635 153.28 -203.95 -12.79
C ASN A 635 154.44 -203.63 -11.83
N VAL A 636 155.59 -203.28 -12.40
CA VAL A 636 156.87 -203.16 -11.70
C VAL A 636 157.63 -201.95 -12.25
N MET A 637 158.12 -201.06 -11.38
CA MET A 637 158.80 -199.82 -11.78
C MET A 637 160.13 -199.61 -11.05
N PRO A 638 161.17 -199.05 -11.69
CA PRO A 638 162.35 -198.54 -10.99
C PRO A 638 161.95 -197.34 -10.13
N LEU A 639 162.27 -197.38 -8.83
CA LEU A 639 161.97 -196.32 -7.87
C LEU A 639 163.26 -195.92 -7.12
N PRO A 640 163.49 -194.63 -6.79
CA PRO A 640 164.77 -194.18 -6.21
C PRO A 640 165.19 -194.85 -4.89
N ALA A 641 164.24 -195.45 -4.15
CA ALA A 641 164.51 -196.21 -2.93
C ALA A 641 165.05 -197.64 -3.17
N PHE A 642 165.19 -198.09 -4.42
CA PHE A 642 165.54 -199.48 -4.76
C PHE A 642 166.50 -199.60 -5.95
N ALA A 643 167.55 -200.40 -5.78
CA ALA A 643 168.49 -200.74 -6.85
C ALA A 643 167.91 -201.67 -7.96
N LYS A 644 166.65 -202.11 -7.81
CA LYS A 644 165.91 -202.95 -8.76
C LYS A 644 164.45 -202.48 -8.83
N PRO A 645 163.76 -202.65 -9.98
CA PRO A 645 162.33 -202.38 -10.07
C PRO A 645 161.52 -203.14 -9.02
N VAL A 646 160.48 -202.48 -8.47
CA VAL A 646 159.61 -203.03 -7.42
C VAL A 646 158.12 -202.90 -7.75
N ARG A 647 157.32 -203.77 -7.12
CA ARG A 647 155.89 -203.97 -7.38
C ARG A 647 155.04 -202.74 -7.04
N CYS A 648 154.20 -202.28 -7.98
CA CYS A 648 153.28 -201.16 -7.82
C CYS A 648 151.85 -201.52 -8.28
N CYS A 649 150.86 -200.70 -7.91
CA CYS A 649 149.47 -200.81 -8.37
C CYS A 649 149.20 -199.89 -9.58
N ASP A 650 148.14 -200.21 -10.32
CA ASP A 650 147.98 -199.77 -11.72
C ASP A 650 147.66 -198.27 -11.85
N ARG A 651 147.01 -197.68 -10.84
CA ARG A 651 146.83 -196.22 -10.74
C ARG A 651 148.19 -195.52 -10.66
N CYS A 652 149.08 -195.96 -9.77
CA CYS A 652 150.41 -195.36 -9.62
C CYS A 652 151.29 -195.58 -10.86
N HIS A 653 151.15 -196.72 -11.54
CA HIS A 653 151.80 -196.97 -12.83
C HIS A 653 151.39 -195.91 -13.88
N THR A 654 150.10 -195.59 -13.94
CA THR A 654 149.54 -194.60 -14.89
C THR A 654 149.98 -193.16 -14.58
N GLU A 655 149.89 -192.72 -13.31
CA GLU A 655 150.35 -191.38 -12.89
C GLU A 655 151.87 -191.18 -13.11
N LEU A 656 152.67 -192.24 -13.01
CA LEU A 656 154.12 -192.19 -13.28
C LEU A 656 154.45 -192.12 -14.77
N LEU A 657 153.71 -192.83 -15.64
CA LEU A 657 153.91 -192.77 -17.09
C LEU A 657 153.65 -191.37 -17.67
N GLN A 658 152.64 -190.65 -17.18
CA GLN A 658 152.34 -189.30 -17.67
C GLN A 658 153.45 -188.28 -17.37
N ARG A 659 154.13 -188.38 -16.22
CA ARG A 659 155.16 -187.40 -15.81
C ARG A 659 156.43 -187.39 -16.68
N TYR A 660 156.60 -188.38 -17.56
CA TYR A 660 157.67 -188.40 -18.57
C TYR A 660 157.32 -187.62 -19.86
N SER A 661 156.16 -186.93 -19.93
CA SER A 661 155.65 -186.36 -21.19
C SER A 661 155.37 -184.85 -21.21
N VAL A 662 155.47 -184.14 -20.07
CA VAL A 662 155.18 -182.69 -19.99
C VAL A 662 156.20 -182.00 -19.09
N SER A 663 157.23 -181.41 -19.72
CA SER A 663 158.19 -180.46 -19.14
C SER A 663 158.89 -179.68 -20.26
#